data_AF-A0A501WV83-F1
#
_entry.id   AF-A0A501WV83-F1
#
_cell.length_a   1.000
_cell.length_b   1.000
_cell.length_c   1.000
_cell.angle_alpha   90.00
_cell.angle_beta   90.00
_cell.angle_gamma   90.00
#
_symmetry.space_group_name_H-M   'P 1'
#
loop_
_entity.id
_entity.type
_entity.pdbx_description
1 polymer ?
#
loop_
_entity_poly.entity_id
_entity_poly.type
_entity_poly.pdbx_seq_one_letter_code
_entity_poly.pdbx_strand_id
1 'polypeptide(L)'
;MSLPPGFIDELRDRVSLAQVIGRKLTWDRKSNAARGDYWAPCPFHQEKSASFHVDDARGYYYCFGCHAKGDVVTFLRETENLGFMEAVERLAGIAGMTMPARDPEAAKRAEKRNGLVEAMEAAVQFYRMNLHGARAIEARSYLDRRGLTAGTQTRFDLGYAPDSRTALIEHLKGKGFAVEKIVEAGLAGVPREGGAPYDRFRGRIMFPIRDAQGRAIAFGARALGPGQEPKYLNSPETPLFDKGRGLYNIGPARAAAGKAGTILVVEGYMDVIALAQAGFENAVAPLGTAITETQLRTFWRMTPEPLVMLDGDAAGLRAGQRLIDLALPLLGGGQSLRFVILPPGQDPDDVLRDGGAAAMTALIGASRPLLDLLWSRETEGAVLDSPERRAALDARLRAHLGRIADPGLRAHYEAEIRTRRAELFAPRRDGAAAGRRTGGTRKAAPPRRGRAPAGGPVASTRASLLARGEAAIAEARVRESAILYGCLNHPEIALAQEERLGRADFHCADLAEIRDALLSALLSILNGESRAESVATLVARRLGRDVLADLDCLGQVRANPHLRADADPEKAALAVEEELIRQAALTGWLAETRDAAAGLSRDTVDWIGPRLRRAAEAAHEAGIRPLAGENADLGIEREEFASTLASVEEQQRAHRNRKRKS
;
A
#
# COMPACT_ATOMS: atom_id res chain seq x y z
N MET A 1 14.46 21.99 -28.51
CA MET A 1 14.54 23.15 -29.42
C MET A 1 15.14 24.28 -28.62
N SER A 2 16.28 24.83 -29.02
CA SER A 2 16.74 26.09 -28.41
C SER A 2 16.14 27.20 -29.23
N LEU A 3 15.41 28.10 -28.58
CA LEU A 3 15.03 29.36 -29.19
C LEU A 3 16.28 30.25 -29.27
N PRO A 4 16.44 31.06 -30.33
CA PRO A 4 17.46 32.10 -30.36
C PRO A 4 17.33 32.99 -29.11
N PRO A 5 18.45 33.49 -28.55
CA PRO A 5 18.40 34.50 -27.50
C PRO A 5 17.48 35.66 -27.92
N GLY A 6 16.57 36.07 -27.04
CA GLY A 6 15.62 37.16 -27.28
C GLY A 6 14.36 36.82 -28.08
N PHE A 7 14.23 35.61 -28.66
CA PHE A 7 13.03 35.25 -29.44
C PHE A 7 11.74 35.29 -28.61
N ILE A 8 11.80 34.86 -27.34
CA ILE A 8 10.64 34.92 -26.43
C ILE A 8 10.30 36.36 -26.05
N ASP A 9 11.30 37.22 -25.92
CA ASP A 9 11.08 38.61 -25.55
C ASP A 9 10.45 39.37 -26.75
N GLU A 10 10.98 39.15 -27.96
CA GLU A 10 10.37 39.66 -29.20
C GLU A 10 8.93 39.16 -29.40
N LEU A 11 8.67 37.89 -29.06
CA LEU A 11 7.33 37.31 -29.11
C LEU A 11 6.37 37.98 -28.12
N ARG A 12 6.84 38.26 -26.90
CA ARG A 12 6.06 38.98 -25.88
C ARG A 12 5.76 40.41 -26.31
N ASP A 13 6.71 41.08 -26.97
CA ASP A 13 6.53 42.46 -27.44
C ASP A 13 5.54 42.57 -28.60
N ARG A 14 5.41 41.51 -29.43
CA ARG A 14 4.51 41.51 -30.60
C ARG A 14 3.09 41.03 -30.31
N VAL A 15 2.86 40.41 -29.15
CA VAL A 15 1.55 39.83 -28.82
C VAL A 15 0.96 40.53 -27.61
N SER A 16 -0.16 41.21 -27.82
CA SER A 16 -0.97 41.73 -26.71
C SER A 16 -1.61 40.57 -25.95
N LEU A 17 -1.34 40.52 -24.64
CA LEU A 17 -1.91 39.56 -23.71
C LEU A 17 -3.43 39.72 -23.65
N ALA A 18 -3.92 40.96 -23.62
CA ALA A 18 -5.34 41.25 -23.67
C ALA A 18 -5.97 40.74 -24.98
N GLN A 19 -5.33 40.91 -26.14
CA GLN A 19 -5.91 40.39 -27.39
C GLN A 19 -6.00 38.86 -27.40
N VAL A 20 -5.02 38.15 -26.83
CA VAL A 20 -5.05 36.68 -26.76
C VAL A 20 -6.12 36.20 -25.78
N ILE A 21 -6.18 36.78 -24.58
CA ILE A 21 -7.13 36.40 -23.54
C ILE A 21 -8.57 36.78 -23.94
N GLY A 22 -8.76 37.94 -24.56
CA GLY A 22 -10.07 38.46 -24.96
C GLY A 22 -10.77 37.64 -26.05
N ARG A 23 -10.06 36.69 -26.69
CA ARG A 23 -10.68 35.68 -27.57
C ARG A 23 -11.43 34.61 -26.80
N LYS A 24 -11.10 34.40 -25.52
CA LYS A 24 -11.68 33.36 -24.66
C LYS A 24 -12.56 33.92 -23.56
N LEU A 25 -12.26 35.13 -23.09
CA LEU A 25 -12.96 35.77 -21.99
C LEU A 25 -13.69 37.01 -22.45
N THR A 26 -14.83 37.28 -21.83
CA THR A 26 -15.53 38.55 -21.96
C THR A 26 -15.02 39.52 -20.90
N TRP A 27 -14.62 40.70 -21.32
CA TRP A 27 -14.14 41.76 -20.43
C TRP A 27 -15.26 42.36 -19.59
N ASP A 28 -14.99 42.53 -18.30
CA ASP A 28 -15.87 43.22 -17.37
C ASP A 28 -15.89 44.72 -17.63
N ARG A 29 -16.98 45.39 -17.24
CA ARG A 29 -17.16 46.84 -17.37
C ARG A 29 -16.12 47.66 -16.62
N LYS A 30 -15.46 47.10 -15.61
CA LYS A 30 -14.35 47.72 -14.88
C LYS A 30 -13.08 47.86 -15.74
N SER A 31 -12.97 47.12 -16.85
CA SER A 31 -11.82 47.18 -17.75
C SER A 31 -11.66 48.58 -18.36
N ASN A 32 -10.44 49.10 -18.32
CA ASN A 32 -10.05 50.35 -18.95
C ASN A 32 -9.01 50.08 -20.05
N ALA A 33 -9.51 49.83 -21.26
CA ALA A 33 -8.67 49.54 -22.43
C ALA A 33 -7.65 50.66 -22.73
N ALA A 34 -8.00 51.93 -22.48
CA ALA A 34 -7.09 53.05 -22.70
C ALA A 34 -5.87 53.04 -21.75
N ARG A 35 -5.95 52.33 -20.62
CA ARG A 35 -4.84 52.14 -19.66
C ARG A 35 -4.19 50.76 -19.77
N GLY A 36 -4.64 49.90 -20.67
CA GLY A 36 -4.18 48.51 -20.75
C GLY A 36 -4.58 47.64 -19.55
N ASP A 37 -5.59 48.06 -18.79
CA ASP A 37 -6.08 47.39 -17.58
C ASP A 37 -7.38 46.65 -17.89
N TYR A 38 -7.35 45.32 -17.83
CA TYR A 38 -8.52 44.48 -18.16
C TYR A 38 -8.90 43.57 -16.99
N TRP A 39 -10.20 43.40 -16.80
CA TRP A 39 -10.78 42.58 -15.75
C TRP A 39 -11.74 41.55 -16.34
N ALA A 40 -11.72 40.31 -15.86
CA ALA A 40 -12.64 39.25 -16.25
C ALA A 40 -12.90 38.26 -15.10
N PRO A 41 -13.93 37.40 -15.19
CA PRO A 41 -13.99 36.18 -14.39
C PRO A 41 -12.80 35.26 -14.71
N CYS A 42 -12.23 34.62 -13.69
CA CYS A 42 -11.06 33.76 -13.88
C CYS A 42 -11.37 32.50 -14.72
N PRO A 43 -10.52 32.15 -15.70
CA PRO A 43 -10.63 30.88 -16.44
C PRO A 43 -10.09 29.68 -15.66
N PHE A 44 -9.34 29.90 -14.59
CA PHE A 44 -8.62 28.85 -13.85
C PHE A 44 -9.39 28.32 -12.65
N HIS A 45 -10.42 29.03 -12.18
CA HIS A 45 -11.31 28.59 -11.12
C HIS A 45 -12.71 29.16 -11.34
N GLN A 46 -13.73 28.52 -10.76
CA GLN A 46 -15.12 28.88 -11.03
C GLN A 46 -15.59 30.02 -10.13
N GLU A 47 -15.78 31.21 -10.70
CA GLU A 47 -16.30 32.39 -10.00
C GLU A 47 -17.21 33.24 -10.89
N LYS A 48 -18.05 34.07 -10.27
CA LYS A 48 -18.94 35.02 -10.97
C LYS A 48 -18.41 36.46 -10.97
N SER A 49 -17.57 36.81 -9.99
CA SER A 49 -16.96 38.13 -9.88
C SER A 49 -15.71 38.23 -10.74
N ALA A 50 -15.44 39.42 -11.30
CA ALA A 50 -14.23 39.67 -12.07
C ALA A 50 -13.00 39.81 -11.14
N SER A 51 -12.32 38.69 -10.83
CA SER A 51 -11.08 38.69 -10.02
C SER A 51 -9.81 38.54 -10.87
N PHE A 52 -9.95 38.28 -12.17
CA PHE A 52 -8.85 38.07 -13.10
C PHE A 52 -8.43 39.40 -13.71
N HIS A 53 -7.26 39.89 -13.30
CA HIS A 53 -6.69 41.16 -13.77
C HIS A 53 -5.57 40.92 -14.78
N VAL A 54 -5.61 41.65 -15.88
CA VAL A 54 -4.61 41.62 -16.96
C VAL A 54 -4.05 43.03 -17.12
N ASP A 55 -2.75 43.16 -16.87
CA ASP A 55 -1.98 44.37 -17.19
C ASP A 55 -1.29 44.11 -18.54
N ASP A 56 -1.92 44.59 -19.61
CA ASP A 56 -1.45 44.34 -20.98
C ASP A 56 -0.14 45.07 -21.27
N ALA A 57 0.04 46.27 -20.68
CA ALA A 57 1.24 47.07 -20.85
C ALA A 57 2.47 46.41 -20.22
N ARG A 58 2.28 45.70 -19.09
CA ARG A 58 3.35 44.93 -18.42
C ARG A 58 3.40 43.47 -18.84
N GLY A 59 2.47 43.01 -19.67
CA GLY A 59 2.46 41.66 -20.25
C GLY A 59 2.21 40.53 -19.24
N TYR A 60 1.52 40.78 -18.13
CA TYR A 60 1.19 39.75 -17.14
C TYR A 60 -0.27 39.79 -16.69
N TYR A 61 -0.75 38.64 -16.22
CA TYR A 61 -2.03 38.53 -15.54
C TYR A 61 -1.86 38.06 -14.09
N TYR A 62 -2.83 38.41 -13.26
CA TYR A 62 -2.94 37.93 -11.89
C TYR A 62 -4.41 37.75 -11.50
N CYS A 63 -4.75 36.59 -10.95
CA CYS A 63 -6.05 36.34 -10.37
C CYS A 63 -6.04 36.59 -8.87
N PHE A 64 -6.90 37.49 -8.39
CA PHE A 64 -7.05 37.77 -6.96
C PHE A 64 -7.84 36.71 -6.20
N GLY A 65 -8.57 35.83 -6.90
CA GLY A 65 -9.30 34.71 -6.28
C GLY A 65 -8.42 33.47 -6.03
N CYS A 66 -7.76 32.95 -7.08
CA CYS A 66 -6.98 31.70 -6.99
C CYS A 66 -5.46 31.91 -7.05
N HIS A 67 -4.99 33.15 -7.11
CA HIS A 67 -3.57 33.52 -7.20
C HIS A 67 -2.83 33.02 -8.46
N ALA A 68 -3.56 32.54 -9.47
CA ALA A 68 -2.98 32.22 -10.77
C ALA A 68 -2.33 33.46 -11.38
N LYS A 69 -1.11 33.29 -11.91
CA LYS A 69 -0.31 34.38 -12.49
C LYS A 69 0.54 33.87 -13.63
N GLY A 70 0.82 34.74 -14.59
CA GLY A 70 1.69 34.37 -15.71
C GLY A 70 1.68 35.39 -16.83
N ASP A 71 2.33 35.01 -17.91
CA ASP A 71 2.39 35.75 -19.18
C ASP A 71 1.50 35.08 -20.24
N VAL A 72 1.56 35.60 -21.46
CA VAL A 72 0.77 35.10 -22.60
C VAL A 72 1.07 33.63 -22.94
N VAL A 73 2.32 33.19 -22.77
CA VAL A 73 2.74 31.80 -22.99
C VAL A 73 2.13 30.91 -21.92
N THR A 74 2.22 31.32 -20.66
CA THR A 74 1.65 30.60 -19.52
C THR A 74 0.13 30.49 -19.66
N PHE A 75 -0.56 31.56 -20.04
CA PHE A 75 -2.01 31.55 -20.26
C PHE A 75 -2.44 30.48 -21.29
N LEU A 76 -1.78 30.40 -22.44
CA LEU A 76 -2.11 29.39 -23.45
C LEU A 76 -1.79 27.97 -22.99
N ARG A 77 -0.66 27.78 -22.31
CA ARG A 77 -0.30 26.45 -21.78
C ARG A 77 -1.35 25.95 -20.80
N GLU A 78 -1.79 26.79 -19.88
CA GLU A 78 -2.75 26.40 -18.85
C GLU A 78 -4.19 26.30 -19.40
N THR A 79 -4.59 27.17 -20.34
CA THR A 79 -5.97 27.15 -20.89
C THR A 79 -6.16 26.23 -22.10
N GLU A 80 -5.10 25.82 -22.80
CA GLU A 80 -5.16 24.93 -23.98
C GLU A 80 -4.41 23.62 -23.77
N ASN A 81 -3.84 23.40 -22.58
CA ASN A 81 -3.04 22.23 -22.25
C ASN A 81 -1.89 21.99 -23.25
N LEU A 82 -1.29 23.08 -23.73
CA LEU A 82 -0.19 23.05 -24.71
C LEU A 82 1.17 22.88 -24.01
N GLY A 83 2.08 22.17 -24.68
CA GLY A 83 3.50 22.22 -24.36
C GLY A 83 4.08 23.62 -24.57
N PHE A 84 5.21 23.93 -23.92
CA PHE A 84 5.84 25.25 -24.05
C PHE A 84 6.13 25.62 -25.51
N MET A 85 6.70 24.70 -26.29
CA MET A 85 7.02 24.96 -27.70
C MET A 85 5.78 25.12 -28.57
N GLU A 86 4.70 24.38 -28.28
CA GLU A 86 3.44 24.47 -29.01
C GLU A 86 2.75 25.82 -28.74
N ALA A 87 2.79 26.29 -27.49
CA ALA A 87 2.30 27.62 -27.13
C ALA A 87 3.12 28.73 -27.81
N VAL A 88 4.45 28.59 -27.86
CA VAL A 88 5.33 29.53 -28.57
C VAL A 88 5.05 29.53 -30.07
N GLU A 89 4.88 28.37 -30.71
CA GLU A 89 4.55 28.25 -32.14
C GLU A 89 3.18 28.87 -32.46
N ARG A 90 2.19 28.66 -31.59
CA ARG A 90 0.87 29.28 -31.71
C ARG A 90 0.92 30.80 -31.63
N LEU A 91 1.68 31.33 -30.65
CA LEU A 91 1.87 32.76 -30.48
C LEU A 91 2.68 33.37 -31.62
N ALA A 92 3.71 32.67 -32.12
CA ALA A 92 4.50 33.11 -33.25
C ALA A 92 3.62 33.26 -34.51
N GLY A 93 2.67 32.33 -34.72
CA GLY A 93 1.66 32.45 -35.77
C GLY A 93 0.74 33.67 -35.61
N ILE A 94 0.38 34.04 -34.37
CA ILE A 94 -0.39 35.26 -34.08
C ILE A 94 0.45 36.52 -34.33
N ALA A 95 1.74 36.48 -33.97
CA ALA A 95 2.69 37.57 -34.10
C ALA A 95 3.26 37.75 -35.52
N GLY A 96 2.91 36.86 -36.46
CA GLY A 96 3.54 36.80 -37.79
C GLY A 96 5.05 36.52 -37.73
N MET A 97 5.53 35.90 -36.65
CA MET A 97 6.95 35.55 -36.47
C MET A 97 7.23 34.19 -37.09
N THR A 98 8.29 34.11 -37.89
CA THR A 98 8.78 32.84 -38.40
C THR A 98 9.42 32.05 -37.27
N MET A 99 8.94 30.82 -37.04
CA MET A 99 9.54 29.93 -36.06
C MET A 99 11.00 29.61 -36.47
N PRO A 100 11.98 29.65 -35.55
CA PRO A 100 13.35 29.26 -35.85
C PRO A 100 13.38 27.86 -36.47
N ALA A 101 14.27 27.68 -37.46
CA ALA A 101 14.39 26.41 -38.15
C ALA A 101 14.58 25.28 -37.13
N ARG A 102 13.76 24.23 -37.24
CA ARG A 102 13.92 23.03 -36.42
C ARG A 102 15.33 22.52 -36.63
N ASP A 103 16.10 22.40 -35.56
CA ASP A 103 17.39 21.71 -35.54
C ASP A 103 17.24 20.42 -36.38
N PRO A 104 17.93 20.28 -37.53
CA PRO A 104 17.77 19.13 -38.41
C PRO A 104 17.95 17.80 -37.67
N GLU A 105 18.80 17.77 -36.65
CA GLU A 105 19.00 16.60 -35.80
C GLU A 105 17.84 16.38 -34.81
N ALA A 106 17.21 17.44 -34.32
CA ALA A 106 15.96 17.33 -33.56
C ALA A 106 14.79 16.87 -34.45
N ALA A 107 14.72 17.34 -35.70
CA ALA A 107 13.70 16.92 -36.67
C ALA A 107 13.86 15.44 -37.03
N LYS A 108 15.07 14.97 -37.36
CA LYS A 108 15.37 13.55 -37.58
C LYS A 108 15.04 12.69 -36.36
N ARG A 109 15.39 13.14 -35.15
CA ARG A 109 15.03 12.43 -33.90
C ARG A 109 13.52 12.34 -33.71
N ALA A 110 12.78 13.41 -34.01
CA ALA A 110 11.33 13.43 -33.92
C ALA A 110 10.68 12.50 -34.96
N GLU A 111 11.16 12.53 -36.21
CA GLU A 111 10.71 11.63 -37.28
C GLU A 111 10.96 10.17 -36.93
N LYS A 112 12.18 9.85 -36.47
CA LYS A 112 12.53 8.52 -35.98
C LYS A 112 11.61 8.08 -34.84
N ARG A 113 11.39 8.97 -33.86
CA ARG A 113 10.50 8.72 -32.72
C ARG A 113 9.05 8.46 -33.16
N ASN A 114 8.55 9.24 -34.12
CA ASN A 114 7.21 9.06 -34.68
C ASN A 114 7.08 7.69 -35.38
N GLY A 115 8.09 7.31 -36.17
CA GLY A 115 8.10 5.99 -36.81
C GLY A 115 8.10 4.83 -35.81
N LEU A 116 8.71 4.98 -34.63
CA LEU A 116 8.61 3.99 -33.55
C LEU A 116 7.21 3.96 -32.92
N VAL A 117 6.58 5.11 -32.73
CA VAL A 117 5.19 5.20 -32.21
C VAL A 117 4.21 4.54 -33.18
N GLU A 118 4.37 4.76 -34.48
CA GLU A 118 3.55 4.12 -35.52
C GLU A 118 3.66 2.59 -35.46
N ALA A 119 4.88 2.06 -35.26
CA ALA A 119 5.09 0.62 -35.09
C ALA A 119 4.41 0.09 -33.81
N MET A 120 4.46 0.86 -32.71
CA MET A 120 3.75 0.53 -31.46
C MET A 120 2.24 0.49 -31.65
N GLU A 121 1.64 1.51 -32.27
CA GLU A 121 0.19 1.54 -32.52
C GLU A 121 -0.24 0.40 -33.45
N ALA A 122 0.56 0.10 -34.48
CA ALA A 122 0.31 -1.06 -35.32
C ALA A 122 0.35 -2.38 -34.54
N ALA A 123 1.24 -2.51 -33.54
CA ALA A 123 1.28 -3.64 -32.63
C ALA A 123 0.07 -3.68 -31.68
N VAL A 124 -0.40 -2.55 -31.16
CA VAL A 124 -1.64 -2.47 -30.37
C VAL A 124 -2.81 -3.03 -31.16
N GLN A 125 -2.98 -2.59 -32.42
CA GLN A 125 -4.06 -3.09 -33.27
C GLN A 125 -3.94 -4.59 -33.54
N PHE A 126 -2.72 -5.09 -33.78
CA PHE A 126 -2.48 -6.52 -33.94
C PHE A 126 -2.91 -7.32 -32.70
N TYR A 127 -2.49 -6.91 -31.50
CA TYR A 127 -2.84 -7.64 -30.28
C TYR A 127 -4.33 -7.56 -29.94
N ARG A 128 -4.98 -6.40 -30.14
CA ARG A 128 -6.43 -6.24 -29.99
C ARG A 128 -7.18 -7.19 -30.92
N MET A 129 -6.81 -7.24 -32.19
CA MET A 129 -7.41 -8.17 -33.17
C MET A 129 -7.24 -9.63 -32.74
N ASN A 130 -6.05 -10.01 -32.26
CA ASN A 130 -5.78 -11.38 -31.81
C ASN A 130 -6.58 -11.78 -30.58
N LEU A 131 -6.95 -10.84 -29.70
CA LEU A 131 -7.78 -11.13 -28.51
C LEU A 131 -9.18 -11.64 -28.90
N HIS A 132 -9.69 -11.24 -30.07
CA HIS A 132 -10.96 -11.74 -30.63
C HIS A 132 -10.81 -13.02 -31.47
N GLY A 133 -9.57 -13.46 -31.74
CA GLY A 133 -9.30 -14.64 -32.56
C GLY A 133 -9.54 -15.97 -31.83
N ALA A 134 -9.62 -17.06 -32.60
CA ALA A 134 -9.83 -18.40 -32.06
C ALA A 134 -8.73 -18.85 -31.07
N ARG A 135 -7.51 -18.35 -31.21
CA ARG A 135 -6.36 -18.70 -30.34
C ARG A 135 -6.38 -18.03 -28.97
N ALA A 136 -7.29 -17.09 -28.71
CA ALA A 136 -7.34 -16.31 -27.48
C ALA A 136 -8.43 -16.80 -26.48
N ILE A 137 -8.90 -18.05 -26.60
CA ILE A 137 -9.95 -18.60 -25.71
C ILE A 137 -9.54 -18.52 -24.24
N GLU A 138 -8.32 -18.96 -23.91
CA GLU A 138 -7.80 -18.91 -22.53
C GLU A 138 -7.65 -17.46 -22.02
N ALA A 139 -7.17 -16.56 -22.89
CA ALA A 139 -7.02 -15.14 -22.57
C ALA A 139 -8.37 -14.49 -22.23
N ARG A 140 -9.40 -14.71 -23.07
CA ARG A 140 -10.76 -14.21 -22.80
C ARG A 140 -11.34 -14.83 -21.54
N SER A 141 -11.21 -16.15 -21.37
CA SER A 141 -11.67 -16.83 -20.15
C SER A 141 -11.03 -16.26 -18.88
N TYR A 142 -9.75 -15.87 -18.94
CA TYR A 142 -9.09 -15.19 -17.83
C TYR A 142 -9.69 -13.79 -17.57
N LEU A 143 -9.87 -12.97 -18.62
CA LEU A 143 -10.45 -11.63 -18.49
C LEU A 143 -11.89 -11.69 -17.93
N ASP A 144 -12.66 -12.68 -18.36
CA ASP A 144 -14.03 -12.94 -17.88
C ASP A 144 -14.04 -13.34 -16.41
N ARG A 145 -13.13 -14.23 -15.97
CA ARG A 145 -12.97 -14.58 -14.54
C ARG A 145 -12.55 -13.40 -13.67
N ARG A 146 -11.84 -12.44 -14.25
CA ARG A 146 -11.49 -11.15 -13.63
C ARG A 146 -12.60 -10.11 -13.72
N GLY A 147 -13.75 -10.43 -14.34
CA GLY A 147 -14.90 -9.53 -14.42
C GLY A 147 -14.66 -8.30 -15.31
N LEU A 148 -13.72 -8.37 -16.25
CA LEU A 148 -13.39 -7.24 -17.13
C LEU A 148 -14.38 -7.15 -18.30
N THR A 149 -15.23 -6.13 -18.29
CA THR A 149 -16.25 -5.93 -19.33
C THR A 149 -15.63 -5.64 -20.70
N ALA A 150 -16.35 -5.92 -21.79
CA ALA A 150 -15.90 -5.60 -23.14
C ALA A 150 -15.61 -4.09 -23.33
N GLY A 151 -16.37 -3.21 -22.66
CA GLY A 151 -16.12 -1.78 -22.64
C GLY A 151 -14.78 -1.43 -21.99
N THR A 152 -14.47 -2.06 -20.86
CA THR A 152 -13.18 -1.91 -20.17
C THR A 152 -12.02 -2.44 -21.02
N GLN A 153 -12.17 -3.63 -21.61
CA GLN A 153 -11.17 -4.21 -22.52
C GLN A 153 -10.88 -3.26 -23.70
N THR A 154 -11.93 -2.64 -24.26
CA THR A 154 -11.82 -1.66 -25.34
C THR A 154 -11.13 -0.38 -24.88
N ARG A 155 -11.54 0.17 -23.72
CA ARG A 155 -11.01 1.41 -23.14
C ARG A 155 -9.51 1.34 -22.88
N PHE A 156 -9.02 0.20 -22.42
CA PHE A 156 -7.61 -0.02 -22.08
C PHE A 156 -6.79 -0.66 -23.20
N ASP A 157 -7.37 -0.82 -24.39
CA ASP A 157 -6.71 -1.45 -25.54
C ASP A 157 -6.15 -2.85 -25.25
N LEU A 158 -6.85 -3.63 -24.42
CA LEU A 158 -6.37 -4.96 -24.04
C LEU A 158 -6.26 -5.85 -25.28
N GLY A 159 -5.18 -6.63 -25.32
CA GLY A 159 -4.87 -7.49 -26.46
C GLY A 159 -4.35 -8.85 -26.03
N TYR A 160 -4.07 -9.70 -27.02
CA TYR A 160 -3.45 -11.00 -26.82
C TYR A 160 -2.27 -11.18 -27.77
N ALA A 161 -1.10 -11.49 -27.21
CA ALA A 161 0.05 -11.94 -27.97
C ALA A 161 -0.08 -13.45 -28.20
N PRO A 162 -0.22 -13.92 -29.45
CA PRO A 162 -0.28 -15.34 -29.73
C PRO A 162 1.02 -16.03 -29.31
N ASP A 163 0.95 -17.32 -28.95
CA ASP A 163 2.15 -18.11 -28.69
C ASP A 163 2.85 -18.47 -30.01
N SER A 164 3.53 -17.48 -30.59
CA SER A 164 4.30 -17.60 -31.82
C SER A 164 5.59 -16.81 -31.69
N ARG A 165 6.66 -17.31 -32.32
CA ARG A 165 7.96 -16.65 -32.29
C ARG A 165 8.07 -15.45 -33.24
N THR A 166 7.21 -15.32 -34.24
CA THR A 166 7.41 -14.34 -35.32
C THR A 166 6.12 -13.67 -35.81
N ALA A 167 4.96 -13.97 -35.22
CA ALA A 167 3.68 -13.50 -35.73
C ALA A 167 3.55 -11.97 -35.79
N LEU A 168 4.02 -11.26 -34.76
CA LEU A 168 4.03 -9.80 -34.76
C LEU A 168 5.05 -9.27 -35.77
N ILE A 169 6.28 -9.80 -35.77
CA ILE A 169 7.32 -9.39 -36.72
C ILE A 169 6.82 -9.51 -38.16
N GLU A 170 6.23 -10.64 -38.53
CA GLU A 170 5.67 -10.88 -39.86
C GLU A 170 4.53 -9.91 -40.18
N HIS A 171 3.62 -9.66 -39.23
CA HIS A 171 2.54 -8.70 -39.40
C HIS A 171 3.06 -7.27 -39.64
N LEU A 172 4.04 -6.82 -38.86
CA LEU A 172 4.61 -5.47 -38.97
C LEU A 172 5.47 -5.32 -40.24
N LYS A 173 6.21 -6.36 -40.64
CA LYS A 173 6.88 -6.39 -41.94
C LYS A 173 5.88 -6.26 -43.09
N GLY A 174 4.75 -6.95 -43.01
CA GLY A 174 3.66 -6.82 -43.99
C GLY A 174 3.07 -5.41 -44.07
N LYS A 175 3.20 -4.61 -43.00
CA LYS A 175 2.84 -3.19 -42.96
C LYS A 175 3.98 -2.23 -43.36
N GLY A 176 5.11 -2.75 -43.82
CA GLY A 176 6.25 -1.96 -44.29
C GLY A 176 7.23 -1.50 -43.21
N PHE A 177 7.11 -2.00 -41.97
CA PHE A 177 8.08 -1.68 -40.92
C PHE A 177 9.37 -2.51 -41.08
N ALA A 178 10.51 -1.83 -41.12
CA ALA A 178 11.83 -2.46 -41.08
C ALA A 178 12.05 -3.22 -39.76
N VAL A 179 12.74 -4.35 -39.80
CA VAL A 179 12.93 -5.24 -38.63
C VAL A 179 13.71 -4.53 -37.52
N GLU A 180 14.69 -3.71 -37.90
CA GLU A 180 15.51 -2.89 -36.99
C GLU A 180 14.62 -1.96 -36.16
N LYS A 181 13.60 -1.37 -36.78
CA LYS A 181 12.62 -0.50 -36.12
C LYS A 181 11.74 -1.28 -35.13
N ILE A 182 11.35 -2.52 -35.46
CA ILE A 182 10.57 -3.40 -34.57
C ILE A 182 11.41 -3.78 -33.34
N VAL A 183 12.70 -4.08 -33.53
CA VAL A 183 13.64 -4.37 -32.44
C VAL A 183 13.89 -3.12 -31.58
N GLU A 184 14.11 -1.96 -32.20
CA GLU A 184 14.34 -0.68 -31.51
C GLU A 184 13.12 -0.22 -30.69
N ALA A 185 11.91 -0.49 -31.18
CA ALA A 185 10.68 -0.29 -30.43
C ALA A 185 10.53 -1.30 -29.27
N GLY A 186 11.42 -2.27 -29.10
CA GLY A 186 11.33 -3.27 -28.04
C GLY A 186 10.21 -4.29 -28.26
N LEU A 187 9.65 -4.39 -29.48
CA LEU A 187 8.62 -5.37 -29.84
C LEU A 187 9.22 -6.75 -30.17
N ALA A 188 10.47 -6.77 -30.65
CA ALA A 188 11.23 -7.97 -30.94
C ALA A 188 12.53 -8.05 -30.12
N GLY A 189 12.95 -9.27 -29.79
CA GLY A 189 14.26 -9.59 -29.22
C GLY A 189 15.20 -10.19 -30.27
N VAL A 190 16.51 -10.03 -30.07
CA VAL A 190 17.55 -10.67 -30.88
C VAL A 190 18.31 -11.65 -29.99
N PRO A 191 18.51 -12.92 -30.39
CA PRO A 191 19.30 -13.88 -29.61
C PRO A 191 20.75 -13.42 -29.43
N ARG A 192 21.34 -13.71 -28.26
CA ARG A 192 22.73 -13.33 -27.93
C ARG A 192 23.78 -14.00 -28.82
N GLU A 193 23.53 -15.24 -29.23
CA GLU A 193 24.44 -16.06 -30.04
C GLU A 193 24.35 -15.75 -31.54
N GLY A 194 23.61 -14.70 -31.92
CA GLY A 194 23.19 -14.48 -33.30
C GLY A 194 21.97 -15.33 -33.66
N GLY A 195 21.24 -14.91 -34.68
CA GLY A 195 20.04 -15.61 -35.15
C GLY A 195 18.88 -14.68 -35.49
N ALA A 196 17.78 -15.27 -35.95
CA ALA A 196 16.60 -14.53 -36.36
C ALA A 196 15.94 -13.80 -35.16
N PRO A 197 15.49 -12.55 -35.34
CA PRO A 197 14.68 -11.86 -34.35
C PRO A 197 13.40 -12.63 -34.02
N TYR A 198 12.94 -12.49 -32.78
CA TYR A 198 11.73 -13.15 -32.29
C TYR A 198 10.82 -12.17 -31.53
N ASP A 199 9.52 -12.44 -31.55
CA ASP A 199 8.51 -11.67 -30.82
C ASP A 199 8.81 -11.70 -29.33
N ARG A 200 8.92 -10.52 -28.71
CA ARG A 200 9.24 -10.44 -27.27
C ARG A 200 8.11 -10.99 -26.41
N PHE A 201 6.87 -10.72 -26.78
CA PHE A 201 5.68 -11.15 -26.06
C PHE A 201 5.02 -12.31 -26.80
N ARG A 202 4.72 -13.39 -26.08
CA ARG A 202 4.14 -14.63 -26.64
C ARG A 202 3.20 -15.24 -25.63
N GLY A 203 2.05 -15.75 -26.04
CA GLY A 203 1.09 -16.42 -25.16
C GLY A 203 0.61 -15.57 -23.96
N ARG A 204 0.53 -14.24 -24.10
CA ARG A 204 0.29 -13.30 -22.99
C ARG A 204 -0.86 -12.36 -23.27
N ILE A 205 -1.57 -11.94 -22.22
CA ILE A 205 -2.47 -10.78 -22.28
C ILE A 205 -1.60 -9.52 -22.32
N MET A 206 -1.95 -8.61 -23.21
CA MET A 206 -1.20 -7.39 -23.49
C MET A 206 -1.91 -6.17 -22.91
N PHE A 207 -1.14 -5.33 -22.23
CA PHE A 207 -1.54 -4.06 -21.62
C PHE A 207 -0.72 -2.94 -22.28
N PRO A 208 -1.27 -2.22 -23.26
CA PRO A 208 -0.57 -1.09 -23.87
C PRO A 208 -0.25 -0.01 -22.85
N ILE A 209 0.99 0.44 -22.81
CA ILE A 209 1.43 1.56 -21.99
C ILE A 209 1.46 2.79 -22.87
N ARG A 210 0.63 3.78 -22.53
CA ARG A 210 0.51 5.04 -23.27
C ARG A 210 1.15 6.19 -22.51
N ASP A 211 1.74 7.13 -23.25
CA ASP A 211 2.23 8.38 -22.66
C ASP A 211 1.08 9.33 -22.28
N ALA A 212 1.40 10.49 -21.70
CA ALA A 212 0.40 11.47 -21.28
C ALA A 212 -0.41 12.07 -22.46
N GLN A 213 0.10 11.95 -23.70
CA GLN A 213 -0.60 12.36 -24.92
C GLN A 213 -1.42 11.21 -25.53
N GLY A 214 -1.43 10.03 -24.90
CA GLY A 214 -2.19 8.87 -25.35
C GLY A 214 -1.49 8.04 -26.41
N ARG A 215 -0.21 8.29 -26.73
CA ARG A 215 0.53 7.48 -27.72
C ARG A 215 1.07 6.21 -27.09
N ALA A 216 0.99 5.07 -27.79
CA ALA A 216 1.58 3.83 -27.33
C ALA A 216 3.12 3.93 -27.33
N ILE A 217 3.72 3.67 -26.17
CA ILE A 217 5.18 3.78 -25.96
C ILE A 217 5.81 2.48 -25.46
N ALA A 218 5.02 1.55 -24.93
CA ALA A 218 5.49 0.25 -24.43
C ALA A 218 4.30 -0.70 -24.21
N PHE A 219 4.60 -1.92 -23.74
CA PHE A 219 3.61 -2.89 -23.30
C PHE A 219 3.99 -3.47 -21.94
N GLY A 220 2.99 -3.68 -21.10
CA GLY A 220 2.99 -4.71 -20.07
C GLY A 220 2.35 -5.98 -20.62
N ALA A 221 2.73 -7.14 -20.10
CA ALA A 221 2.19 -8.41 -20.55
C ALA A 221 2.08 -9.41 -19.41
N ARG A 222 0.95 -10.11 -19.31
CA ARG A 222 0.67 -11.10 -18.26
C ARG A 222 0.64 -12.51 -18.82
N ALA A 223 1.37 -13.42 -18.19
CA ALA A 223 1.34 -14.86 -18.45
C ALA A 223 -0.05 -15.45 -18.16
N LEU A 224 -0.47 -16.43 -18.94
CA LEU A 224 -1.74 -17.15 -18.72
C LEU A 224 -1.56 -18.44 -17.90
N GLY A 225 -0.46 -19.16 -18.13
CA GLY A 225 -0.18 -20.45 -17.49
C GLY A 225 1.00 -20.46 -16.50
N PRO A 226 1.06 -21.45 -15.60
CA PRO A 226 2.03 -21.54 -14.48
C PRO A 226 3.48 -21.83 -14.90
N GLY A 227 3.76 -22.10 -16.18
CA GLY A 227 5.12 -22.35 -16.69
C GLY A 227 5.77 -21.13 -17.37
N GLN A 228 5.10 -19.99 -17.42
CA GLN A 228 5.53 -18.85 -18.21
C GLN A 228 6.06 -17.69 -17.35
N GLU A 229 7.30 -17.83 -16.89
CA GLU A 229 7.98 -16.79 -16.11
C GLU A 229 8.59 -15.68 -17.01
N PRO A 230 8.62 -14.41 -16.55
CA PRO A 230 7.98 -13.90 -15.34
C PRO A 230 6.45 -13.79 -15.49
N LYS A 231 5.68 -13.86 -14.40
CA LYS A 231 4.21 -13.64 -14.39
C LYS A 231 3.80 -12.35 -15.12
N TYR A 232 4.50 -11.25 -14.86
CA TYR A 232 4.37 -9.98 -15.60
C TYR A 232 5.69 -9.62 -16.29
N LEU A 233 5.59 -9.19 -17.55
CA LEU A 233 6.73 -8.78 -18.38
C LEU A 233 6.46 -7.41 -18.98
N ASN A 234 7.35 -6.46 -18.73
CA ASN A 234 7.30 -5.13 -19.34
C ASN A 234 8.27 -5.06 -20.53
N SER A 235 7.96 -4.20 -21.50
CA SER A 235 8.92 -3.79 -22.52
C SER A 235 10.27 -3.39 -21.91
N PRO A 236 11.39 -3.62 -22.62
CA PRO A 236 12.69 -3.10 -22.20
C PRO A 236 12.71 -1.57 -22.27
N GLU A 237 13.78 -0.96 -21.77
CA GLU A 237 14.10 0.45 -22.03
C GLU A 237 14.22 0.69 -23.54
N THR A 238 13.62 1.77 -24.05
CA THR A 238 13.67 2.14 -25.47
C THR A 238 13.71 3.66 -25.63
N PRO A 239 13.98 4.21 -26.84
CA PRO A 239 13.84 5.65 -27.08
C PRO A 239 12.44 6.22 -26.80
N LEU A 240 11.39 5.37 -26.72
CA LEU A 240 10.03 5.76 -26.38
C LEU A 240 9.71 5.62 -24.89
N PHE A 241 10.41 4.73 -24.18
CA PHE A 241 9.98 4.23 -22.88
C PHE A 241 11.11 4.13 -21.87
N ASP A 242 10.90 4.83 -20.75
CA ASP A 242 11.73 4.79 -19.55
C ASP A 242 10.87 4.31 -18.37
N LYS A 243 11.17 3.13 -17.80
CA LYS A 243 10.38 2.56 -16.69
C LYS A 243 10.37 3.43 -15.45
N GLY A 244 11.47 4.12 -15.19
CA GLY A 244 11.62 5.02 -14.05
C GLY A 244 10.82 6.32 -14.19
N ARG A 245 10.30 6.61 -15.38
CA ARG A 245 9.47 7.80 -15.64
C ARG A 245 8.04 7.47 -16.02
N GLY A 246 7.83 6.34 -16.68
CA GLY A 246 6.52 5.90 -17.15
C GLY A 246 5.58 5.56 -16.00
N LEU A 247 4.30 5.84 -16.21
CA LEU A 247 3.19 5.49 -15.33
C LEU A 247 2.09 4.91 -16.20
N TYR A 248 1.56 3.75 -15.82
CA TYR A 248 0.39 3.20 -16.47
C TYR A 248 -0.82 4.12 -16.25
N ASN A 249 -1.66 4.27 -17.28
CA ASN A 249 -2.88 5.08 -17.27
C ASN A 249 -2.70 6.59 -16.97
N ILE A 250 -1.50 7.14 -17.18
CA ILE A 250 -1.18 8.53 -16.82
C ILE A 250 -2.06 9.61 -17.47
N GLY A 251 -2.41 9.47 -18.75
CA GLY A 251 -3.22 10.46 -19.48
C GLY A 251 -4.63 10.58 -18.90
N PRO A 252 -5.41 9.48 -18.90
CA PRO A 252 -6.76 9.46 -18.31
C PRO A 252 -6.76 9.83 -16.82
N ALA A 253 -5.81 9.30 -16.04
CA ALA A 253 -5.76 9.57 -14.62
C ALA A 253 -5.51 11.05 -14.31
N ARG A 254 -4.63 11.72 -15.08
CA ARG A 254 -4.39 13.16 -14.95
C ARG A 254 -5.66 13.97 -15.21
N ALA A 255 -6.42 13.62 -16.25
CA ALA A 255 -7.68 14.31 -16.56
C ALA A 255 -8.72 14.12 -15.45
N ALA A 256 -8.80 12.91 -14.89
CA ALA A 256 -9.72 12.60 -13.79
C ALA A 256 -9.29 13.21 -12.43
N ALA A 257 -7.99 13.40 -12.22
CA ALA A 257 -7.42 13.88 -10.94
C ALA A 257 -8.00 15.22 -10.49
N GLY A 258 -8.24 16.16 -11.42
CA GLY A 258 -8.80 17.48 -11.08
C GLY A 258 -10.20 17.40 -10.48
N LYS A 259 -11.05 16.49 -10.99
CA LYS A 259 -12.39 16.26 -10.45
C LYS A 259 -12.36 15.46 -9.15
N ALA A 260 -11.46 14.49 -9.04
CA ALA A 260 -11.31 13.65 -7.85
C ALA A 260 -10.58 14.35 -6.70
N GLY A 261 -9.83 15.43 -6.97
CA GLY A 261 -8.99 16.14 -6.00
C GLY A 261 -7.67 15.44 -5.66
N THR A 262 -7.43 14.24 -6.20
CA THR A 262 -6.25 13.42 -5.89
C THR A 262 -5.99 12.39 -7.00
N ILE A 263 -4.88 11.65 -6.89
CA ILE A 263 -4.59 10.46 -7.70
C ILE A 263 -4.45 9.26 -6.77
N LEU A 264 -4.87 8.10 -7.26
CA LEU A 264 -4.63 6.80 -6.61
C LEU A 264 -3.39 6.17 -7.24
N VAL A 265 -2.40 5.80 -6.43
CA VAL A 265 -1.20 5.09 -6.85
C VAL A 265 -1.32 3.66 -6.35
N VAL A 266 -1.38 2.70 -7.27
CA VAL A 266 -1.50 1.25 -7.00
C VAL A 266 -0.31 0.50 -7.60
N GLU A 267 -0.18 -0.80 -7.32
CA GLU A 267 0.99 -1.58 -7.74
C GLU A 267 0.95 -2.01 -9.22
N GLY A 268 -0.21 -2.46 -9.71
CA GLY A 268 -0.30 -3.18 -10.97
C GLY A 268 -1.30 -2.64 -12.00
N TYR A 269 -1.20 -3.20 -13.21
CA TYR A 269 -2.11 -2.89 -14.32
C TYR A 269 -3.56 -3.25 -14.00
N MET A 270 -3.76 -4.44 -13.41
CA MET A 270 -5.08 -4.96 -13.10
C MET A 270 -5.78 -4.08 -12.06
N ASP A 271 -5.06 -3.61 -11.05
CA ASP A 271 -5.59 -2.72 -10.01
C ASP A 271 -6.11 -1.42 -10.61
N VAL A 272 -5.33 -0.81 -11.51
CA VAL A 272 -5.75 0.42 -12.22
C VAL A 272 -7.01 0.17 -13.05
N ILE A 273 -7.06 -0.95 -13.77
CA ILE A 273 -8.20 -1.29 -14.63
C ILE A 273 -9.45 -1.57 -13.77
N ALA A 274 -9.32 -2.30 -12.67
CA ALA A 274 -10.40 -2.61 -11.74
C ALA A 274 -10.95 -1.33 -11.11
N LEU A 275 -10.07 -0.45 -10.62
CA LEU A 275 -10.43 0.86 -10.08
C LEU A 275 -11.16 1.73 -11.12
N ALA A 276 -10.63 1.83 -12.33
CA ALA A 276 -11.26 2.60 -13.40
C ALA A 276 -12.63 2.04 -13.79
N GLN A 277 -12.79 0.71 -13.84
CA GLN A 277 -14.09 0.06 -14.08
C GLN A 277 -15.09 0.35 -12.96
N ALA A 278 -14.63 0.47 -11.72
CA ALA A 278 -15.44 0.84 -10.57
C ALA A 278 -15.70 2.37 -10.45
N GLY A 279 -15.20 3.19 -11.38
CA GLY A 279 -15.42 4.63 -11.43
C GLY A 279 -14.30 5.49 -10.83
N PHE A 280 -13.22 4.88 -10.32
CA PHE A 280 -12.03 5.57 -9.81
C PHE A 280 -11.02 5.77 -10.94
N GLU A 281 -11.33 6.69 -11.85
CA GLU A 281 -10.57 6.89 -13.09
C GLU A 281 -9.20 7.55 -12.89
N ASN A 282 -8.94 8.11 -11.70
CA ASN A 282 -7.74 8.81 -11.30
C ASN A 282 -6.61 7.88 -10.79
N ALA A 283 -6.63 6.60 -11.17
CA ALA A 283 -5.65 5.60 -10.76
C ALA A 283 -4.46 5.46 -11.73
N VAL A 284 -3.24 5.34 -11.20
CA VAL A 284 -2.00 5.08 -11.93
C VAL A 284 -1.18 3.97 -11.26
N ALA A 285 -0.35 3.28 -12.04
CA ALA A 285 0.62 2.30 -11.51
C ALA A 285 2.04 2.59 -12.01
N PRO A 286 3.07 2.46 -11.16
CA PRO A 286 4.46 2.47 -11.60
C PRO A 286 4.77 1.21 -12.42
N LEU A 287 5.77 1.32 -13.30
CA LEU A 287 6.13 0.26 -14.27
C LEU A 287 7.41 -0.50 -13.89
N GLY A 288 7.92 -0.26 -12.69
CA GLY A 288 9.11 -0.86 -12.11
C GLY A 288 8.82 -1.44 -10.72
N THR A 289 9.86 -1.94 -10.05
CA THR A 289 9.77 -2.60 -8.74
C THR A 289 9.60 -1.64 -7.55
N ALA A 290 9.91 -0.36 -7.75
CA ALA A 290 9.72 0.69 -6.76
C ALA A 290 9.41 2.01 -7.45
N ILE A 291 8.68 2.88 -6.74
CA ILE A 291 8.43 4.25 -7.16
C ILE A 291 9.75 5.03 -7.16
N THR A 292 10.03 5.73 -8.25
CA THR A 292 11.23 6.58 -8.38
C THR A 292 10.97 8.02 -7.95
N GLU A 293 12.04 8.79 -7.72
CA GLU A 293 11.92 10.24 -7.50
C GLU A 293 11.17 10.95 -8.65
N THR A 294 11.43 10.54 -9.90
CA THR A 294 10.80 11.19 -11.06
C THR A 294 9.29 10.91 -11.09
N GLN A 295 8.87 9.69 -10.74
CA GLN A 295 7.46 9.34 -10.61
C GLN A 295 6.81 10.08 -9.42
N LEU A 296 7.47 10.12 -8.26
CA LEU A 296 6.98 10.86 -7.09
C LEU A 296 6.75 12.35 -7.41
N ARG A 297 7.72 13.00 -8.05
CA ARG A 297 7.55 14.39 -8.53
C ARG A 297 6.43 14.51 -9.56
N THR A 298 6.18 13.47 -10.34
CA THR A 298 5.06 13.44 -11.30
C THR A 298 3.72 13.37 -10.60
N PHE A 299 3.62 12.61 -9.50
CA PHE A 299 2.44 12.58 -8.63
C PHE A 299 2.15 13.97 -8.04
N TRP A 300 3.16 14.62 -7.46
CA TRP A 300 3.01 15.96 -6.87
C TRP A 300 2.68 17.08 -7.87
N ARG A 301 2.98 16.89 -9.15
CA ARG A 301 2.51 17.80 -10.22
C ARG A 301 1.03 17.59 -10.58
N MET A 302 0.44 16.45 -10.24
CA MET A 302 -0.97 16.17 -10.49
C MET A 302 -1.84 16.50 -9.27
N THR A 303 -1.34 16.26 -8.07
CA THR A 303 -2.02 16.62 -6.82
C THR A 303 -0.99 16.86 -5.71
N PRO A 304 -1.21 17.82 -4.80
CA PRO A 304 -0.32 18.07 -3.65
C PRO A 304 -0.18 16.84 -2.72
N GLU A 305 -1.23 16.01 -2.61
CA GLU A 305 -1.27 14.89 -1.67
C GLU A 305 -1.88 13.64 -2.34
N PRO A 306 -1.08 12.88 -3.11
CA PRO A 306 -1.52 11.64 -3.72
C PRO A 306 -1.76 10.54 -2.68
N LEU A 307 -2.69 9.63 -2.99
CA LEU A 307 -3.03 8.48 -2.18
C LEU A 307 -2.34 7.23 -2.72
N VAL A 308 -1.48 6.62 -1.91
CA VAL A 308 -0.76 5.40 -2.24
C VAL A 308 -1.47 4.22 -1.59
N MET A 309 -1.97 3.30 -2.40
CA MET A 309 -2.62 2.09 -1.92
C MET A 309 -1.55 1.02 -1.76
N LEU A 310 -1.45 0.46 -0.55
CA LEU A 310 -0.52 -0.61 -0.22
C LEU A 310 -1.34 -1.89 -0.03
N ASP A 311 -0.90 -2.95 -0.69
CA ASP A 311 -1.42 -4.29 -0.45
C ASP A 311 -1.27 -4.64 1.04
N GLY A 312 -2.24 -5.36 1.59
CA GLY A 312 -2.31 -5.68 3.02
C GLY A 312 -1.25 -6.69 3.51
N ASP A 313 -0.15 -6.83 2.79
CA ASP A 313 0.92 -7.76 3.11
C ASP A 313 2.21 -7.03 3.55
N ALA A 314 3.19 -7.82 4.01
CA ALA A 314 4.46 -7.26 4.47
C ALA A 314 5.28 -6.63 3.33
N ALA A 315 5.07 -7.03 2.07
CA ALA A 315 5.79 -6.47 0.92
C ALA A 315 5.26 -5.08 0.57
N GLY A 316 3.94 -4.89 0.54
CA GLY A 316 3.27 -3.61 0.35
C GLY A 316 3.65 -2.60 1.44
N LEU A 317 3.63 -3.00 2.71
CA LEU A 317 4.09 -2.15 3.81
C LEU A 317 5.56 -1.73 3.67
N ARG A 318 6.46 -2.66 3.32
CA ARG A 318 7.87 -2.33 3.05
C ARG A 318 8.02 -1.40 1.86
N ALA A 319 7.20 -1.53 0.82
CA ALA A 319 7.20 -0.62 -0.32
C ALA A 319 6.78 0.80 0.09
N GLY A 320 5.73 0.91 0.91
CA GLY A 320 5.32 2.18 1.52
C GLY A 320 6.43 2.84 2.34
N GLN A 321 7.12 2.07 3.20
CA GLN A 321 8.24 2.58 3.99
C GLN A 321 9.40 3.09 3.12
N ARG A 322 9.76 2.38 2.04
CA ARG A 322 10.76 2.86 1.08
C ARG A 322 10.34 4.14 0.38
N LEU A 323 9.04 4.28 0.08
CA LEU A 323 8.50 5.50 -0.51
C LEU A 323 8.57 6.68 0.48
N ILE A 324 8.33 6.45 1.77
CA ILE A 324 8.52 7.47 2.81
C ILE A 324 9.97 7.93 2.84
N ASP A 325 10.92 7.00 2.84
CA ASP A 325 12.35 7.31 2.80
C ASP A 325 12.72 8.14 1.56
N LEU A 326 12.17 7.81 0.39
CA LEU A 326 12.35 8.59 -0.83
C LEU A 326 11.73 10.00 -0.73
N ALA A 327 10.55 10.11 -0.10
CA ALA A 327 9.78 11.34 -0.06
C ALA A 327 10.34 12.37 0.92
N LEU A 328 10.79 11.95 2.12
CA LEU A 328 11.25 12.85 3.19
C LEU A 328 12.20 13.96 2.72
N PRO A 329 13.30 13.70 1.96
CA PRO A 329 14.20 14.75 1.50
C PRO A 329 13.62 15.65 0.40
N LEU A 330 12.51 15.24 -0.22
CA LEU A 330 11.87 15.92 -1.32
C LEU A 330 10.62 16.70 -0.90
N LEU A 331 10.15 16.52 0.34
CA LEU A 331 9.00 17.23 0.87
C LEU A 331 9.24 18.74 0.88
N GLY A 332 8.22 19.48 0.45
CA GLY A 332 8.16 20.94 0.52
C GLY A 332 6.78 21.42 0.94
N GLY A 333 6.63 22.72 1.13
CA GLY A 333 5.34 23.33 1.48
C GLY A 333 4.23 22.92 0.50
N GLY A 334 3.17 22.30 1.02
CA GLY A 334 2.02 21.86 0.24
C GLY A 334 2.17 20.51 -0.48
N GLN A 335 3.25 19.75 -0.24
CA GLN A 335 3.43 18.40 -0.79
C GLN A 335 3.48 17.37 0.32
N SER A 336 2.73 16.28 0.17
CA SER A 336 2.63 15.21 1.16
C SER A 336 2.29 13.88 0.48
N LEU A 337 2.20 12.79 1.24
CA LEU A 337 1.65 11.51 0.80
C LEU A 337 0.62 11.03 1.83
N ARG A 338 -0.42 10.36 1.34
CA ARG A 338 -1.32 9.56 2.16
C ARG A 338 -1.29 8.11 1.72
N PHE A 339 -1.61 7.23 2.65
CA PHE A 339 -1.55 5.79 2.43
C PHE A 339 -2.90 5.15 2.74
N VAL A 340 -3.39 4.33 1.83
CA VAL A 340 -4.52 3.43 2.06
C VAL A 340 -3.92 2.05 2.27
N ILE A 341 -4.10 1.48 3.46
CA ILE A 341 -3.65 0.11 3.76
C ILE A 341 -4.83 -0.81 3.52
N LEU A 342 -4.68 -1.75 2.60
CA LEU A 342 -5.73 -2.72 2.28
C LEU A 342 -5.84 -3.83 3.33
N PRO A 343 -6.99 -4.53 3.39
CA PRO A 343 -7.13 -5.70 4.25
C PRO A 343 -6.05 -6.76 3.98
N PRO A 344 -5.66 -7.56 4.99
CA PRO A 344 -4.58 -8.52 4.84
C PRO A 344 -4.75 -9.46 3.64
N GLY A 345 -3.72 -9.52 2.79
CA GLY A 345 -3.67 -10.39 1.62
C GLY A 345 -4.57 -9.99 0.45
N GLN A 346 -5.19 -8.80 0.48
CA GLN A 346 -6.02 -8.30 -0.62
C GLN A 346 -5.29 -7.22 -1.44
N ASP A 347 -5.53 -7.25 -2.75
CA ASP A 347 -5.20 -6.18 -3.69
C ASP A 347 -6.45 -5.31 -4.02
N PRO A 348 -6.32 -4.19 -4.73
CA PRO A 348 -7.48 -3.37 -5.11
C PRO A 348 -8.55 -4.10 -5.94
N ASP A 349 -8.18 -5.10 -6.75
CA ASP A 349 -9.13 -5.91 -7.54
C ASP A 349 -9.97 -6.80 -6.61
N ASP A 350 -9.34 -7.47 -5.66
CA ASP A 350 -9.99 -8.32 -4.66
C ASP A 350 -10.98 -7.52 -3.81
N VAL A 351 -10.57 -6.36 -3.30
CA VAL A 351 -11.44 -5.45 -2.50
C VAL A 351 -12.68 -5.03 -3.30
N LEU A 352 -12.51 -4.69 -4.58
CA LEU A 352 -13.61 -4.26 -5.43
C LEU A 352 -14.56 -5.41 -5.78
N ARG A 353 -14.04 -6.63 -5.94
CA ARG A 353 -14.86 -7.81 -6.18
C ARG A 353 -15.70 -8.18 -4.96
N ASP A 354 -15.12 -8.10 -3.77
CA ASP A 354 -15.77 -8.54 -2.54
C ASP A 354 -16.74 -7.48 -1.98
N GLY A 355 -16.34 -6.20 -2.02
CA GLY A 355 -17.06 -5.10 -1.36
C GLY A 355 -17.51 -3.95 -2.27
N GLY A 356 -17.13 -3.98 -3.55
CA GLY A 356 -17.52 -2.96 -4.54
C GLY A 356 -16.93 -1.57 -4.27
N ALA A 357 -17.45 -0.58 -5.01
CA ALA A 357 -17.00 0.81 -4.93
C ALA A 357 -17.24 1.44 -3.54
N ALA A 358 -18.23 0.96 -2.79
CA ALA A 358 -18.52 1.47 -1.45
C ALA A 358 -17.41 1.08 -0.44
N ALA A 359 -16.95 -0.17 -0.47
CA ALA A 359 -15.84 -0.62 0.37
C ALA A 359 -14.55 0.14 0.02
N MET A 360 -14.26 0.30 -1.28
CA MET A 360 -13.10 1.08 -1.73
C MET A 360 -13.17 2.54 -1.26
N THR A 361 -14.34 3.17 -1.36
CA THR A 361 -14.56 4.55 -0.88
C THR A 361 -14.30 4.67 0.62
N ALA A 362 -14.76 3.70 1.42
CA ALA A 362 -14.53 3.69 2.85
C ALA A 362 -13.03 3.58 3.19
N LEU A 363 -12.28 2.73 2.49
CA LEU A 363 -10.83 2.58 2.67
C LEU A 363 -10.08 3.85 2.27
N ILE A 364 -10.45 4.49 1.14
CA ILE A 364 -9.89 5.78 0.72
C ILE A 364 -10.14 6.86 1.80
N GLY A 365 -11.36 6.90 2.36
CA GLY A 365 -11.72 7.82 3.45
C GLY A 365 -10.96 7.56 4.76
N ALA A 366 -10.52 6.33 4.99
CA ALA A 366 -9.70 5.91 6.13
C ALA A 366 -8.18 6.03 5.87
N SER A 367 -7.77 6.66 4.75
CA SER A 367 -6.35 6.87 4.44
C SER A 367 -5.60 7.55 5.58
N ARG A 368 -4.31 7.22 5.73
CA ARG A 368 -3.43 7.68 6.79
C ARG A 368 -2.36 8.63 6.24
N PRO A 369 -2.05 9.76 6.90
CA PRO A 369 -0.91 10.61 6.55
C PRO A 369 0.42 9.85 6.54
N LEU A 370 1.40 10.34 5.78
CA LEU A 370 2.78 9.83 5.77
C LEU A 370 3.36 9.65 7.17
N LEU A 371 3.15 10.65 8.05
CA LEU A 371 3.70 10.63 9.40
C LEU A 371 3.11 9.50 10.25
N ASP A 372 1.88 9.06 9.98
CA ASP A 372 1.27 7.94 10.69
C ASP A 372 1.98 6.63 10.38
N LEU A 373 2.33 6.39 9.12
CA LEU A 373 3.06 5.18 8.74
C LEU A 373 4.51 5.24 9.24
N LEU A 374 5.15 6.41 9.21
CA LEU A 374 6.48 6.58 9.80
C LEU A 374 6.46 6.32 11.30
N TRP A 375 5.45 6.84 12.01
CA TRP A 375 5.28 6.61 13.44
C TRP A 375 5.02 5.14 13.74
N SER A 376 4.09 4.50 13.02
CA SER A 376 3.81 3.07 13.14
C SER A 376 5.07 2.22 12.94
N ARG A 377 5.86 2.49 11.88
CA ARG A 377 7.13 1.80 11.61
C ARG A 377 8.09 1.81 12.80
N GLU A 378 8.13 2.90 13.56
CA GLU A 378 9.11 3.08 14.64
C GLU A 378 8.58 2.67 16.02
N THR A 379 7.26 2.51 16.18
CA THR A 379 6.60 2.30 17.47
C THR A 379 5.82 0.99 17.57
N GLU A 380 5.23 0.50 16.48
CA GLU A 380 4.53 -0.78 16.47
C GLU A 380 5.56 -1.90 16.62
N GLY A 381 5.45 -2.70 17.69
CA GLY A 381 6.44 -3.72 18.02
C GLY A 381 7.67 -3.23 18.78
N ALA A 382 7.82 -1.93 19.02
CA ALA A 382 8.96 -1.44 19.79
C ALA A 382 8.75 -1.58 21.30
N VAL A 383 9.74 -2.14 22.01
CA VAL A 383 9.79 -2.11 23.48
C VAL A 383 10.39 -0.77 23.93
N LEU A 384 9.61 0.04 24.66
CA LEU A 384 9.94 1.43 25.04
C LEU A 384 9.83 1.69 26.55
N ASP A 385 10.08 0.65 27.35
CA ASP A 385 9.97 0.60 28.81
C ASP A 385 11.13 1.30 29.55
N SER A 386 12.29 1.48 28.91
CA SER A 386 13.46 2.14 29.52
C SER A 386 13.76 3.52 28.93
N PRO A 387 14.37 4.44 29.71
CA PRO A 387 14.84 5.73 29.20
C PRO A 387 15.78 5.59 27.98
N GLU A 388 16.66 4.59 27.96
CA GLU A 388 17.61 4.33 26.89
C GLU A 388 16.88 3.94 25.59
N ARG A 389 15.88 3.04 25.68
CA ARG A 389 15.07 2.62 24.53
C ARG A 389 14.22 3.78 23.99
N ARG A 390 13.70 4.64 24.86
CA ARG A 390 13.01 5.88 24.46
C ARG A 390 13.97 6.86 23.77
N ALA A 391 15.19 7.02 24.29
CA ALA A 391 16.21 7.85 23.65
C ALA A 391 16.64 7.30 22.28
N ALA A 392 16.67 5.97 22.12
CA ALA A 392 16.95 5.33 20.83
C ALA A 392 15.84 5.61 19.80
N LEU A 393 14.57 5.52 20.20
CA LEU A 393 13.43 5.94 19.36
C LEU A 393 13.58 7.41 18.93
N ASP A 394 13.93 8.29 19.87
CA ASP A 394 14.14 9.72 19.59
C ASP A 394 15.27 9.97 18.59
N ALA A 395 16.34 9.18 18.67
CA ALA A 395 17.45 9.26 17.73
C ALA A 395 17.00 8.86 16.32
N ARG A 396 16.24 7.77 16.17
CA ARG A 396 15.71 7.31 14.87
C ARG A 396 14.72 8.29 14.27
N LEU A 397 13.75 8.77 15.06
CA LEU A 397 12.78 9.78 14.60
C LEU A 397 13.47 11.08 14.18
N ARG A 398 14.46 11.56 14.95
CA ARG A 398 15.25 12.73 14.55
C ARG A 398 16.04 12.49 13.27
N ALA A 399 16.60 11.30 13.07
CA ALA A 399 17.31 10.96 11.85
C ALA A 399 16.39 11.01 10.62
N HIS A 400 15.16 10.49 10.74
CA HIS A 400 14.15 10.58 9.68
C HIS A 400 13.75 12.03 9.38
N LEU A 401 13.35 12.78 10.41
CA LEU A 401 12.91 14.16 10.25
C LEU A 401 14.03 15.10 9.79
N GLY A 402 15.28 14.81 10.17
CA GLY A 402 16.46 15.55 9.74
C GLY A 402 16.69 15.52 8.22
N ARG A 403 16.08 14.56 7.51
CA ARG A 403 16.13 14.48 6.04
C ARG A 403 15.24 15.52 5.38
N ILE A 404 14.21 16.03 6.07
CA ILE A 404 13.32 17.08 5.54
C ILE A 404 14.13 18.36 5.35
N ALA A 405 14.27 18.79 4.09
CA ALA A 405 15.11 19.92 3.72
C ALA A 405 14.53 21.26 4.19
N ASP A 406 13.20 21.42 4.14
CA ASP A 406 12.50 22.62 4.59
C ASP A 406 12.49 22.70 6.14
N PRO A 407 13.15 23.70 6.75
CA PRO A 407 13.23 23.82 8.20
C PRO A 407 11.88 24.11 8.88
N GLY A 408 11.00 24.86 8.21
CA GLY A 408 9.67 25.20 8.74
C GLY A 408 8.77 23.99 8.75
N LEU A 409 8.76 23.22 7.65
CA LEU A 409 8.03 21.96 7.57
C LEU A 409 8.56 20.95 8.59
N ARG A 410 9.89 20.80 8.69
CA ARG A 410 10.52 19.92 9.67
C ARG A 410 10.08 20.24 11.10
N ALA A 411 10.01 21.53 11.47
CA ALA A 411 9.56 21.95 12.80
C ALA A 411 8.11 21.52 13.10
N HIS A 412 7.21 21.54 12.10
CA HIS A 412 5.85 21.02 12.26
C HIS A 412 5.82 19.52 12.50
N TYR A 413 6.60 18.75 11.74
CA TYR A 413 6.74 17.31 11.95
C TYR A 413 7.31 16.98 13.34
N GLU A 414 8.33 17.72 13.79
CA GLU A 414 8.92 17.56 15.12
C GLU A 414 7.92 17.87 16.24
N ALA A 415 7.09 18.92 16.07
CA ALA A 415 6.05 19.27 17.03
C ALA A 415 4.96 18.19 17.13
N GLU A 416 4.54 17.63 15.99
CA GLU A 416 3.56 16.53 15.96
C GLU A 416 4.12 15.26 16.60
N ILE A 417 5.38 14.89 16.29
CA ILE A 417 6.07 13.77 16.94
C ILE A 417 6.16 13.99 18.45
N ARG A 418 6.45 15.22 18.91
CA ARG A 418 6.48 15.53 20.35
C ARG A 418 5.13 15.29 21.01
N THR A 419 4.04 15.66 20.34
CA THR A 419 2.67 15.43 20.81
C THR A 419 2.38 13.94 20.94
N ARG A 420 2.65 13.16 19.89
CA ARG A 420 2.44 11.68 19.90
C ARG A 420 3.28 10.98 20.95
N ARG A 421 4.52 11.44 21.17
CA ARG A 421 5.36 10.94 22.26
C ARG A 421 4.78 11.25 23.63
N ALA A 422 4.30 12.47 23.84
CA ALA A 422 3.67 12.85 25.10
C ALA A 422 2.43 11.97 25.38
N GLU A 423 1.66 11.64 24.35
CA GLU A 423 0.52 10.72 24.45
C GLU A 423 0.96 9.27 24.72
N LEU A 424 1.97 8.78 24.00
CA LEU A 424 2.50 7.41 24.14
C LEU A 424 3.07 7.15 25.55
N PHE A 425 3.73 8.15 26.14
CA PHE A 425 4.35 8.05 27.46
C PHE A 425 3.57 8.76 28.56
N ALA A 426 2.36 9.25 28.27
CA ALA A 426 1.52 9.86 29.29
C ALA A 426 1.31 8.84 30.43
N PRO A 427 1.51 9.23 31.70
CA PRO A 427 1.18 8.35 32.80
C PRO A 427 -0.30 7.99 32.66
N ARG A 428 -0.60 6.70 32.60
CA ARG A 428 -1.98 6.22 32.70
C ARG A 428 -2.56 6.86 33.94
N ARG A 429 -3.55 7.74 33.76
CA ARG A 429 -4.42 8.14 34.87
C ARG A 429 -5.22 6.90 35.21
N ASP A 430 -4.61 6.01 35.99
CA ASP A 430 -5.35 5.09 36.83
C ASP A 430 -6.32 5.95 37.61
N GLY A 431 -7.61 5.64 37.47
CA GLY A 431 -8.69 6.40 38.09
C GLY A 431 -8.38 6.59 39.57
N ALA A 432 -7.85 7.77 39.91
CA ALA A 432 -7.59 8.13 41.28
C ALA A 432 -8.93 8.07 41.99
N ALA A 433 -9.02 7.11 42.89
CA ALA A 433 -10.13 6.85 43.76
C ALA A 433 -10.75 8.18 44.19
N ALA A 434 -12.05 8.33 43.93
CA ALA A 434 -12.89 9.28 44.62
C ALA A 434 -12.92 8.87 46.11
N GLY A 435 -11.86 9.24 46.82
CA GLY A 435 -11.76 9.18 48.27
C GLY A 435 -12.78 10.14 48.85
N ARG A 436 -13.95 9.59 49.13
CA ARG A 436 -15.04 10.23 49.88
C ARG A 436 -14.53 10.56 51.28
N ARG A 437 -13.96 11.74 51.47
CA ARG A 437 -13.80 12.35 52.81
C ARG A 437 -14.93 13.33 53.04
N THR A 438 -15.91 12.85 53.79
CA THR A 438 -16.96 13.62 54.44
C THR A 438 -16.38 14.60 55.44
N GLY A 439 -16.89 15.84 55.44
CA GLY A 439 -16.90 16.73 56.61
C GLY A 439 -16.21 18.08 56.42
N GLY A 440 -17.00 19.17 56.39
CA GLY A 440 -16.47 20.53 56.62
C GLY A 440 -17.22 21.65 55.89
N THR A 441 -18.31 22.12 56.49
CA THR A 441 -19.08 23.31 56.11
C THR A 441 -18.25 24.60 56.07
N ARG A 442 -18.39 25.44 55.02
CA ARG A 442 -18.58 26.92 55.11
C ARG A 442 -18.80 27.62 53.75
N LYS A 443 -19.99 28.23 53.65
CA LYS A 443 -20.43 29.49 52.98
C LYS A 443 -19.78 30.00 51.67
N ALA A 444 -20.55 29.85 50.58
CA ALA A 444 -20.99 30.81 49.55
C ALA A 444 -20.06 31.94 48.98
N ALA A 445 -19.87 31.90 47.64
CA ALA A 445 -19.95 33.04 46.70
C ALA A 445 -20.28 32.53 45.25
N PRO A 446 -20.93 33.31 44.36
CA PRO A 446 -21.64 32.82 43.15
C PRO A 446 -20.80 32.85 41.84
N PRO A 447 -21.31 32.33 40.69
CA PRO A 447 -20.50 31.61 39.70
C PRO A 447 -20.06 32.44 38.48
N ARG A 448 -19.01 31.97 37.79
CA ARG A 448 -18.70 32.37 36.41
C ARG A 448 -18.65 31.16 35.47
N ARG A 449 -19.30 31.36 34.33
CA ARG A 449 -19.60 30.43 33.24
C ARG A 449 -18.34 29.81 32.60
N GLY A 450 -18.45 28.54 32.25
CA GLY A 450 -17.55 27.84 31.32
C GLY A 450 -18.08 26.44 31.04
N ARG A 451 -19.00 26.32 30.07
CA ARG A 451 -19.60 25.06 29.62
C ARG A 451 -18.64 24.39 28.63
N ALA A 452 -18.12 23.21 28.98
CA ALA A 452 -17.55 22.26 28.02
C ALA A 452 -18.45 21.00 28.01
N PRO A 453 -18.81 20.44 26.84
CA PRO A 453 -19.69 19.29 26.78
C PRO A 453 -18.92 18.00 27.07
N ALA A 454 -19.54 17.10 27.84
CA ALA A 454 -19.12 15.71 27.99
C ALA A 454 -19.39 14.96 26.67
N GLY A 455 -18.33 14.51 25.99
CA GLY A 455 -18.41 13.57 24.89
C GLY A 455 -18.45 12.14 25.41
N GLY A 456 -19.50 11.38 25.06
CA GLY A 456 -19.52 9.93 25.22
C GLY A 456 -18.46 9.25 24.33
N PRO A 457 -18.14 7.97 24.56
CA PRO A 457 -17.08 7.27 23.85
C PRO A 457 -17.38 7.14 22.36
N VAL A 458 -16.42 7.57 21.53
CA VAL A 458 -16.48 7.63 20.07
C VAL A 458 -16.17 6.29 19.40
N ALA A 459 -16.62 6.14 18.15
CA ALA A 459 -16.46 4.98 17.27
C ALA A 459 -15.02 4.43 17.15
N SER A 460 -13.99 5.23 17.47
CA SER A 460 -12.59 4.82 17.49
C SER A 460 -12.30 3.72 18.53
N THR A 461 -13.02 3.69 19.65
CA THR A 461 -12.86 2.65 20.67
C THR A 461 -13.40 1.29 20.19
N ARG A 462 -14.44 1.31 19.33
CA ARG A 462 -15.01 0.09 18.71
C ARG A 462 -14.13 -0.43 17.57
N ALA A 463 -13.54 0.48 16.78
CA ALA A 463 -12.58 0.14 15.72
C ALA A 463 -11.28 -0.47 16.27
N SER A 464 -10.78 0.03 17.41
CA SER A 464 -9.57 -0.51 18.05
C SER A 464 -9.78 -1.90 18.67
N LEU A 465 -10.99 -2.22 19.16
CA LEU A 465 -11.33 -3.56 19.66
C LEU A 465 -11.48 -4.58 18.53
N LEU A 466 -12.04 -4.17 17.38
CA LEU A 466 -12.17 -5.02 16.19
C LEU A 466 -10.81 -5.29 15.52
N ALA A 467 -9.97 -4.26 15.35
CA ALA A 467 -8.63 -4.40 14.79
C ALA A 467 -7.71 -5.31 15.65
N ARG A 468 -7.90 -5.32 16.98
CA ARG A 468 -7.21 -6.26 17.89
C ARG A 468 -7.70 -7.70 17.76
N GLY A 469 -8.98 -7.88 17.39
CA GLY A 469 -9.55 -9.20 17.10
C GLY A 469 -8.98 -9.79 15.81
N GLU A 470 -8.83 -9.00 14.75
CA GLU A 470 -8.33 -9.46 13.44
C GLU A 470 -6.86 -9.89 13.48
N ALA A 471 -5.99 -9.19 14.22
CA ALA A 471 -4.59 -9.58 14.40
C ALA A 471 -4.44 -10.88 15.23
N ALA A 472 -5.28 -11.05 16.26
CA ALA A 472 -5.34 -12.27 17.06
C ALA A 472 -5.76 -13.51 16.24
N ILE A 473 -6.57 -13.32 15.19
CA ILE A 473 -7.03 -14.39 14.29
C ILE A 473 -5.91 -14.90 13.37
N ALA A 474 -5.04 -14.01 12.88
CA ALA A 474 -3.89 -14.40 12.05
C ALA A 474 -2.84 -15.21 12.85
N GLU A 475 -2.64 -14.88 14.13
CA GLU A 475 -1.76 -15.62 15.05
C GLU A 475 -2.36 -16.99 15.45
N ALA A 476 -3.69 -17.06 15.60
CA ALA A 476 -4.41 -18.29 15.91
C ALA A 476 -4.13 -19.39 14.88
N ARG A 477 -4.11 -19.07 13.57
CA ARG A 477 -3.83 -20.07 12.52
C ARG A 477 -2.46 -20.72 12.69
N VAL A 478 -1.41 -19.93 12.92
CA VAL A 478 -0.03 -20.42 13.06
C VAL A 478 0.09 -21.31 14.30
N ARG A 479 -0.52 -20.89 15.41
CA ARG A 479 -0.55 -21.63 16.67
C ARG A 479 -1.33 -22.94 16.55
N GLU A 480 -2.53 -22.89 16.00
CA GLU A 480 -3.37 -24.06 15.74
C GLU A 480 -2.68 -25.06 14.81
N SER A 481 -1.98 -24.58 13.77
CA SER A 481 -1.16 -25.41 12.89
C SER A 481 0.03 -26.04 13.63
N ALA A 482 0.68 -25.32 14.55
CA ALA A 482 1.79 -25.84 15.33
C ALA A 482 1.35 -26.94 16.32
N ILE A 483 0.21 -26.76 16.99
CA ILE A 483 -0.40 -27.78 17.87
C ILE A 483 -0.67 -29.05 17.09
N LEU A 484 -1.33 -28.94 15.93
CA LEU A 484 -1.71 -30.09 15.11
C LEU A 484 -0.49 -30.78 14.50
N TYR A 485 0.50 -30.02 14.03
CA TYR A 485 1.74 -30.56 13.48
C TYR A 485 2.53 -31.35 14.53
N GLY A 486 2.68 -30.81 15.75
CA GLY A 486 3.31 -31.53 16.86
C GLY A 486 2.55 -32.80 17.25
N CYS A 487 1.22 -32.74 17.32
CA CYS A 487 0.39 -33.90 17.67
C CYS A 487 0.37 -35.00 16.58
N LEU A 488 0.48 -34.62 15.30
CA LEU A 488 0.54 -35.57 14.19
C LEU A 488 1.91 -36.26 14.09
N ASN A 489 2.99 -35.55 14.42
CA ASN A 489 4.34 -36.10 14.49
C ASN A 489 4.57 -36.95 15.74
N HIS A 490 3.89 -36.63 16.85
CA HIS A 490 4.02 -37.30 18.15
C HIS A 490 2.66 -37.74 18.72
N PRO A 491 2.09 -38.83 18.19
CA PRO A 491 0.78 -39.36 18.61
C PRO A 491 0.59 -39.59 20.12
N GLU A 492 1.64 -39.99 20.82
CA GLU A 492 1.63 -40.25 22.26
C GLU A 492 1.39 -38.96 23.07
N ILE A 493 1.89 -37.83 22.59
CA ILE A 493 1.62 -36.51 23.19
C ILE A 493 0.18 -36.10 22.90
N ALA A 494 -0.31 -36.36 21.68
CA ALA A 494 -1.69 -36.10 21.31
C ALA A 494 -2.68 -36.91 22.19
N LEU A 495 -2.34 -38.16 22.51
CA LEU A 495 -3.10 -38.99 23.45
C LEU A 495 -3.04 -38.43 24.88
N ALA A 496 -1.87 -38.01 25.35
CA ALA A 496 -1.71 -37.43 26.69
C ALA A 496 -2.46 -36.09 26.86
N GLN A 497 -2.65 -35.35 25.75
CA GLN A 497 -3.33 -34.04 25.72
C GLN A 497 -4.75 -34.12 25.14
N GLU A 498 -5.33 -35.32 24.99
CA GLU A 498 -6.61 -35.56 24.31
C GLU A 498 -7.74 -34.69 24.88
N GLU A 499 -7.90 -34.65 26.21
CA GLU A 499 -8.93 -33.84 26.87
C GLU A 499 -8.76 -32.34 26.55
N ARG A 500 -7.52 -31.84 26.53
CA ARG A 500 -7.22 -30.44 26.26
C ARG A 500 -7.42 -30.10 24.79
N LEU A 501 -7.06 -31.00 23.88
CA LEU A 501 -7.33 -30.88 22.45
C LEU A 501 -8.84 -30.86 22.18
N GLY A 502 -9.60 -31.77 22.79
CA GLY A 502 -11.05 -31.84 22.63
C GLY A 502 -11.80 -30.59 23.13
N ARG A 503 -11.23 -29.90 24.13
CA ARG A 503 -11.79 -28.67 24.71
C ARG A 503 -11.22 -27.38 24.11
N ALA A 504 -10.15 -27.46 23.33
CA ALA A 504 -9.52 -26.30 22.74
C ALA A 504 -10.38 -25.75 21.61
N ASP A 505 -10.84 -24.51 21.73
CA ASP A 505 -11.55 -23.83 20.65
C ASP A 505 -10.57 -23.42 19.54
N PHE A 506 -10.78 -23.93 18.33
CA PHE A 506 -10.01 -23.54 17.14
C PHE A 506 -10.79 -22.47 16.37
N HIS A 507 -10.10 -21.40 16.00
CA HIS A 507 -10.66 -20.30 15.24
C HIS A 507 -10.70 -20.59 13.74
N CYS A 508 -9.72 -21.33 13.23
CA CYS A 508 -9.70 -21.73 11.83
C CYS A 508 -10.53 -23.00 11.63
N ALA A 509 -11.64 -22.90 10.92
CA ALA A 509 -12.57 -24.01 10.72
C ALA A 509 -11.91 -25.24 10.06
N ASP A 510 -11.00 -25.03 9.12
CA ASP A 510 -10.22 -26.08 8.46
C ASP A 510 -9.23 -26.77 9.40
N LEU A 511 -8.67 -26.06 10.38
CA LEU A 511 -7.79 -26.65 11.41
C LEU A 511 -8.60 -27.34 12.52
N ALA A 512 -9.79 -26.83 12.84
CA ALA A 512 -10.73 -27.52 13.72
C ALA A 512 -11.16 -28.87 13.13
N GLU A 513 -11.40 -28.93 11.83
CA GLU A 513 -11.69 -30.17 11.11
C GLU A 513 -10.53 -31.17 11.20
N ILE A 514 -9.28 -30.69 11.09
CA ILE A 514 -8.08 -31.51 11.28
C ILE A 514 -7.96 -32.02 12.73
N ARG A 515 -8.21 -31.17 13.72
CA ARG A 515 -8.25 -31.55 15.14
C ARG A 515 -9.27 -32.67 15.39
N ASP A 516 -10.48 -32.54 14.84
CA ASP A 516 -11.55 -33.53 15.03
C ASP A 516 -11.21 -34.85 14.33
N ALA A 517 -10.59 -34.79 13.16
CA ALA A 517 -10.08 -35.95 12.46
C ALA A 517 -8.95 -36.64 13.26
N LEU A 518 -8.06 -35.86 13.88
CA LEU A 518 -6.99 -36.35 14.75
C LEU A 518 -7.57 -37.05 15.99
N LEU A 519 -8.49 -36.42 16.73
CA LEU A 519 -9.13 -37.02 17.90
C LEU A 519 -9.89 -38.31 17.54
N SER A 520 -10.60 -38.32 16.40
CA SER A 520 -11.26 -39.53 15.92
C SER A 520 -10.27 -40.64 15.55
N ALA A 521 -9.11 -40.30 14.97
CA ALA A 521 -8.07 -41.28 14.63
C ALA A 521 -7.43 -41.88 15.88
N LEU A 522 -7.18 -41.06 16.91
CA LEU A 522 -6.68 -41.50 18.21
C LEU A 522 -7.66 -42.48 18.89
N LEU A 523 -8.95 -42.17 18.86
CA LEU A 523 -9.99 -43.04 19.42
C LEU A 523 -10.06 -44.40 18.70
N SER A 524 -10.00 -44.42 17.36
CA SER A 524 -9.98 -45.68 16.60
C SER A 524 -8.75 -46.54 16.87
N ILE A 525 -7.59 -45.93 17.16
CA ILE A 525 -6.39 -46.67 17.57
C ILE A 525 -6.56 -47.24 18.99
N LEU A 526 -7.09 -46.46 19.94
CA LEU A 526 -7.35 -46.91 21.31
C LEU A 526 -8.36 -48.06 21.37
N ASN A 527 -9.40 -48.02 20.52
CA ASN A 527 -10.40 -49.07 20.39
C ASN A 527 -9.90 -50.31 19.62
N GLY A 528 -8.68 -50.25 19.07
CA GLY A 528 -8.07 -51.36 18.33
C GLY A 528 -8.65 -51.60 16.93
N GLU A 529 -9.36 -50.61 16.37
CA GLU A 529 -10.01 -50.67 15.05
C GLU A 529 -9.03 -50.51 13.89
N SER A 530 -7.88 -49.85 14.11
CA SER A 530 -6.79 -49.74 13.14
C SER A 530 -5.45 -49.91 13.83
N ARG A 531 -4.89 -51.14 13.79
CA ARG A 531 -3.66 -51.52 14.52
C ARG A 531 -2.36 -51.35 13.74
N ALA A 532 -2.42 -51.00 12.45
CA ALA A 532 -1.25 -51.00 11.56
C ALA A 532 -0.99 -49.66 10.85
N GLU A 533 -1.89 -48.67 10.97
CA GLU A 533 -1.78 -47.37 10.31
C GLU A 533 -1.34 -46.30 11.32
N SER A 534 -0.46 -45.39 10.92
CA SER A 534 -0.12 -44.23 11.75
C SER A 534 -1.31 -43.26 11.85
N VAL A 535 -1.36 -42.48 12.93
CA VAL A 535 -2.37 -41.44 13.14
C VAL A 535 -2.45 -40.47 11.95
N ALA A 536 -1.29 -40.04 11.43
CA ALA A 536 -1.21 -39.14 10.28
C ALA A 536 -1.87 -39.75 9.03
N THR A 537 -1.68 -41.05 8.78
CA THR A 537 -2.32 -41.75 7.64
C THR A 537 -3.83 -41.86 7.81
N LEU A 538 -4.32 -42.12 9.03
CA LEU A 538 -5.75 -42.15 9.33
C LEU A 538 -6.41 -40.79 9.11
N VAL A 539 -5.75 -39.71 9.55
CA VAL A 539 -6.20 -38.32 9.35
C VAL A 539 -6.20 -37.97 7.86
N ALA A 540 -5.13 -38.29 7.14
CA ALA A 540 -5.02 -38.01 5.71
C ALA A 540 -6.08 -38.74 4.88
N ARG A 541 -6.36 -40.02 5.19
CA ARG A 541 -7.43 -40.79 4.55
C ARG A 541 -8.80 -40.18 4.80
N ARG A 542 -9.07 -39.74 6.04
CA ARG A 542 -10.37 -39.16 6.41
C ARG A 542 -10.62 -37.83 5.70
N LEU A 543 -9.58 -37.01 5.54
CA LEU A 543 -9.69 -35.67 4.96
C LEU A 543 -9.37 -35.62 3.45
N GLY A 544 -8.93 -36.73 2.86
CA GLY A 544 -8.61 -36.83 1.43
C GLY A 544 -7.40 -36.00 0.99
N ARG A 545 -6.52 -35.62 1.92
CA ARG A 545 -5.33 -34.79 1.67
C ARG A 545 -4.22 -35.12 2.67
N ASP A 546 -2.96 -34.91 2.28
CA ASP A 546 -1.81 -35.10 3.17
C ASP A 546 -1.65 -33.90 4.10
N VAL A 547 -2.36 -33.95 5.22
CA VAL A 547 -2.38 -32.88 6.21
C VAL A 547 -1.00 -32.62 6.82
N LEU A 548 -0.19 -33.66 7.01
CA LEU A 548 1.13 -33.48 7.60
C LEU A 548 2.05 -32.73 6.63
N ALA A 549 1.99 -33.05 5.33
CA ALA A 549 2.69 -32.30 4.29
C ALA A 549 2.16 -30.86 4.12
N ASP A 550 0.84 -30.66 4.19
CA ASP A 550 0.22 -29.34 4.13
C ASP A 550 0.72 -28.42 5.27
N LEU A 551 0.79 -28.96 6.49
CA LEU A 551 1.28 -28.23 7.66
C LEU A 551 2.81 -28.03 7.63
N ASP A 552 3.57 -28.97 7.06
CA ASP A 552 5.02 -28.84 6.89
C ASP A 552 5.41 -27.72 5.89
N CYS A 553 4.53 -27.41 4.94
CA CYS A 553 4.71 -26.29 4.01
C CYS A 553 4.62 -24.90 4.69
N LEU A 554 4.10 -24.83 5.92
CA LEU A 554 4.04 -23.59 6.69
C LEU A 554 5.41 -23.32 7.33
N GLY A 555 6.19 -22.45 6.68
CA GLY A 555 7.58 -22.17 7.07
C GLY A 555 7.79 -21.76 8.54
N GLN A 556 6.78 -21.17 9.20
CA GLN A 556 6.83 -20.82 10.62
C GLN A 556 6.65 -22.02 11.57
N VAL A 557 5.84 -23.01 11.17
CA VAL A 557 5.62 -24.25 11.94
C VAL A 557 6.84 -25.17 11.81
N ARG A 558 7.36 -25.32 10.58
CA ARG A 558 8.57 -26.10 10.28
C ARG A 558 9.83 -25.55 10.98
N ALA A 559 9.85 -24.26 11.30
CA ALA A 559 10.97 -23.61 11.96
C ALA A 559 11.10 -23.99 13.45
N ASN A 560 10.08 -24.59 14.08
CA ASN A 560 10.17 -25.05 15.46
C ASN A 560 10.77 -26.47 15.52
N PRO A 561 12.04 -26.64 15.95
CA PRO A 561 12.70 -27.94 15.95
C PRO A 561 12.08 -28.92 16.95
N HIS A 562 11.32 -28.45 17.94
CA HIS A 562 10.71 -29.28 18.97
C HIS A 562 9.40 -29.95 18.54
N LEU A 563 8.84 -29.60 17.38
CA LEU A 563 7.57 -30.16 16.89
C LEU A 563 7.76 -31.14 15.72
N ARG A 564 8.99 -31.33 15.25
CA ARG A 564 9.34 -32.24 14.15
C ARG A 564 9.31 -33.70 14.59
N ALA A 565 9.15 -34.62 13.65
CA ALA A 565 9.13 -36.06 13.93
C ALA A 565 10.39 -36.59 14.64
N ASP A 566 11.55 -35.93 14.48
CA ASP A 566 12.82 -36.30 15.10
C ASP A 566 13.10 -35.59 16.45
N ALA A 567 12.13 -34.84 16.97
CA ALA A 567 12.29 -34.10 18.22
C ALA A 567 12.34 -35.02 19.45
N ASP A 568 13.05 -34.56 20.48
CA ASP A 568 13.07 -35.18 21.80
C ASP A 568 11.64 -35.20 22.42
N PRO A 569 11.12 -36.35 22.86
CA PRO A 569 9.73 -36.48 23.31
C PRO A 569 9.34 -35.56 24.48
N GLU A 570 10.24 -35.32 25.44
CA GLU A 570 9.96 -34.44 26.57
C GLU A 570 9.87 -32.98 26.13
N LYS A 571 10.76 -32.56 25.21
CA LYS A 571 10.72 -31.20 24.64
C LYS A 571 9.55 -31.00 23.69
N ALA A 572 9.16 -32.02 22.94
CA ALA A 572 7.98 -31.99 22.08
C ALA A 572 6.70 -31.88 22.93
N ALA A 573 6.62 -32.61 24.04
CA ALA A 573 5.48 -32.54 24.96
C ALA A 573 5.34 -31.14 25.56
N LEU A 574 6.45 -30.56 26.02
CA LEU A 574 6.47 -29.21 26.57
C LEU A 574 6.06 -28.15 25.53
N ALA A 575 6.55 -28.27 24.29
CA ALA A 575 6.23 -27.33 23.21
C ALA A 575 4.75 -27.38 22.80
N VAL A 576 4.17 -28.58 22.67
CA VAL A 576 2.74 -28.74 22.38
C VAL A 576 1.88 -28.24 23.55
N GLU A 577 2.29 -28.54 24.78
CA GLU A 577 1.60 -28.07 25.98
C GLU A 577 1.59 -26.53 26.08
N GLU A 578 2.74 -25.88 25.84
CA GLU A 578 2.86 -24.43 25.86
C GLU A 578 1.94 -23.76 24.81
N GLU A 579 1.89 -24.30 23.60
CA GLU A 579 0.98 -23.78 22.56
C GLU A 579 -0.49 -24.02 22.89
N LEU A 580 -0.85 -25.14 23.54
CA LEU A 580 -2.22 -25.37 24.04
C LEU A 580 -2.61 -24.40 25.17
N ILE A 581 -1.69 -24.07 26.09
CA ILE A 581 -1.93 -23.05 27.14
C ILE A 581 -2.18 -21.69 26.47
N ARG A 582 -1.34 -21.33 25.50
CA ARG A 582 -1.47 -20.09 24.72
C ARG A 582 -2.73 -20.05 23.86
N GLN A 583 -3.22 -21.19 23.38
CA GLN A 583 -4.49 -21.23 22.64
C GLN A 583 -5.66 -20.98 23.59
N ALA A 584 -5.69 -21.63 24.75
CA ALA A 584 -6.76 -21.48 25.74
C ALA A 584 -6.86 -20.06 26.30
N ALA A 585 -5.73 -19.39 26.54
CA ALA A 585 -5.77 -18.00 27.00
C ALA A 585 -6.15 -17.01 25.88
N LEU A 586 -5.86 -17.32 24.60
CA LEU A 586 -6.31 -16.51 23.46
C LEU A 586 -7.83 -16.58 23.28
N THR A 587 -8.39 -17.79 23.33
CA THR A 587 -9.83 -18.02 23.16
C THR A 587 -10.62 -17.43 24.34
N GLY A 588 -10.11 -17.57 25.57
CA GLY A 588 -10.68 -16.91 26.75
C GLY A 588 -10.70 -15.38 26.64
N TRP A 589 -9.62 -14.79 26.11
CA TRP A 589 -9.57 -13.34 25.87
C TRP A 589 -10.53 -12.90 24.76
N LEU A 590 -10.62 -13.63 23.66
CA LEU A 590 -11.54 -13.33 22.55
C LEU A 590 -13.01 -13.44 22.95
N ALA A 591 -13.36 -14.46 23.75
CA ALA A 591 -14.71 -14.64 24.28
C ALA A 591 -15.11 -13.48 25.22
N GLU A 592 -14.24 -13.12 26.18
CA GLU A 592 -14.49 -11.99 27.09
C GLU A 592 -14.54 -10.64 26.34
N THR A 593 -13.74 -10.47 25.29
CA THR A 593 -13.78 -9.27 24.43
C THR A 593 -15.09 -9.19 23.63
N ARG A 594 -15.59 -10.33 23.13
CA ARG A 594 -16.88 -10.42 22.44
C ARG A 594 -18.06 -10.15 23.38
N ASP A 595 -18.03 -10.72 24.59
CA ASP A 595 -19.06 -10.50 25.60
C ASP A 595 -19.06 -9.04 26.10
N ALA A 596 -17.90 -8.43 26.28
CA ALA A 596 -17.79 -7.00 26.57
C ALA A 596 -18.32 -6.12 25.43
N ALA A 597 -18.10 -6.51 24.18
CA ALA A 597 -18.65 -5.83 23.00
C ALA A 597 -20.19 -5.95 22.93
N ALA A 598 -20.76 -7.07 23.35
CA ALA A 598 -22.21 -7.30 23.40
C ALA A 598 -22.90 -6.63 24.61
N GLY A 599 -22.22 -6.54 25.76
CA GLY A 599 -22.68 -5.90 26.99
C GLY A 599 -22.80 -4.36 26.93
N LEU A 600 -22.17 -3.72 25.94
CA LEU A 600 -22.26 -2.28 25.68
C LEU A 600 -23.65 -1.79 25.21
N SER A 601 -24.64 -2.69 25.05
CA SER A 601 -26.03 -2.33 24.72
C SER A 601 -27.01 -2.36 25.89
N ARG A 602 -26.59 -2.76 27.11
CA ARG A 602 -27.45 -2.77 28.30
C ARG A 602 -26.74 -2.13 29.49
N ASP A 603 -27.46 -1.25 30.19
CA ASP A 603 -27.02 -0.52 31.36
C ASP A 603 -26.66 -1.46 32.54
N THR A 604 -25.43 -1.97 32.58
CA THR A 604 -24.77 -2.45 33.81
C THR A 604 -23.25 -2.59 33.59
N VAL A 605 -22.50 -1.50 33.76
CA VAL A 605 -21.08 -1.39 33.35
C VAL A 605 -20.06 -1.61 34.50
N ASP A 606 -20.49 -1.89 35.73
CA ASP A 606 -19.54 -1.95 36.87
C ASP A 606 -18.74 -3.26 37.02
N TRP A 607 -19.05 -4.33 36.28
CA TRP A 607 -18.39 -5.64 36.44
C TRP A 607 -17.53 -6.09 35.25
N ILE A 608 -17.64 -5.43 34.09
CA ILE A 608 -16.95 -5.82 32.83
C ILE A 608 -15.45 -5.48 32.89
N GLY A 609 -15.09 -4.36 33.53
CA GLY A 609 -13.70 -3.87 33.59
C GLY A 609 -12.72 -4.78 34.36
N PRO A 610 -13.06 -5.29 35.56
CA PRO A 610 -12.19 -6.21 36.30
C PRO A 610 -11.98 -7.58 35.61
N ARG A 611 -12.98 -8.09 34.87
CA ARG A 611 -12.88 -9.39 34.17
C ARG A 611 -12.03 -9.32 32.91
N LEU A 612 -12.20 -8.27 32.09
CA LEU A 612 -11.34 -8.01 30.93
C LEU A 612 -9.87 -7.82 31.33
N ARG A 613 -9.60 -7.19 32.47
CA ARG A 613 -8.23 -7.05 33.01
C ARG A 613 -7.63 -8.40 33.37
N ARG A 614 -8.36 -9.24 34.12
CA ARG A 614 -7.89 -10.60 34.45
C ARG A 614 -7.69 -11.48 33.23
N ALA A 615 -8.55 -11.38 32.22
CA ALA A 615 -8.41 -12.11 30.96
C ALA A 615 -7.18 -11.64 30.16
N ALA A 616 -6.91 -10.33 30.12
CA ALA A 616 -5.73 -9.77 29.50
C ALA A 616 -4.44 -10.10 30.27
N GLU A 617 -4.49 -10.14 31.60
CA GLU A 617 -3.39 -10.55 32.48
C GLU A 617 -3.06 -12.04 32.30
N ALA A 618 -4.07 -12.91 32.25
CA ALA A 618 -3.89 -14.34 31.98
C ALA A 618 -3.32 -14.61 30.58
N ALA A 619 -3.72 -13.83 29.56
CA ALA A 619 -3.12 -13.89 28.23
C ALA A 619 -1.64 -13.46 28.23
N HIS A 620 -1.31 -12.43 29.00
CA HIS A 620 0.07 -11.95 29.15
C HIS A 620 0.96 -12.94 29.91
N GLU A 621 0.46 -13.57 30.98
CA GLU A 621 1.18 -14.58 31.78
C GLU A 621 1.41 -15.90 31.02
N ALA A 622 0.49 -16.28 30.12
CA ALA A 622 0.63 -17.47 29.27
C ALA A 622 1.67 -17.32 28.14
N GLY A 623 2.37 -16.19 28.06
CA GLY A 623 3.33 -15.91 26.99
C GLY A 623 2.67 -15.70 25.62
N ILE A 624 1.35 -15.50 25.57
CA ILE A 624 0.69 -14.97 24.37
C ILE A 624 1.16 -13.53 24.24
N ARG A 625 2.07 -13.30 23.30
CA ARG A 625 2.42 -11.94 22.90
C ARG A 625 1.13 -11.29 22.40
N PRO A 626 0.64 -10.19 23.02
CA PRO A 626 -0.22 -9.30 22.29
C PRO A 626 0.63 -8.81 21.11
N LEU A 627 0.23 -9.08 19.87
CA LEU A 627 1.01 -8.71 18.70
C LEU A 627 1.40 -7.23 18.71
N ALA A 628 2.63 -7.03 19.14
CA ALA A 628 3.58 -6.01 18.80
C ALA A 628 4.89 -6.82 18.64
N GLY A 629 5.58 -6.67 17.50
CA GLY A 629 6.83 -7.36 17.13
C GLY A 629 7.91 -7.32 18.22
N GLU A 630 9.03 -8.03 18.15
CA GLU A 630 9.77 -8.61 17.03
C GLU A 630 10.61 -9.83 17.54
N ASN A 631 11.26 -10.52 16.59
CA ASN A 631 12.54 -11.22 16.77
C ASN A 631 13.66 -10.17 16.53
N ALA A 632 14.85 -10.13 17.09
CA ALA A 632 15.66 -11.02 17.91
C ALA A 632 16.86 -10.19 18.44
N ASP A 633 17.51 -10.71 19.48
CA ASP A 633 18.95 -11.05 19.48
C ASP A 633 19.83 -10.50 20.63
N LEU A 634 20.74 -11.40 21.04
CA LEU A 634 21.97 -11.29 21.83
C LEU A 634 21.94 -11.48 23.37
N GLY A 635 22.76 -12.45 23.80
CA GLY A 635 23.30 -12.62 25.15
C GLY A 635 24.03 -13.96 25.26
N ILE A 636 25.32 -14.08 24.89
CA ILE A 636 26.45 -13.78 25.79
C ILE A 636 25.98 -13.11 27.08
N GLU A 637 25.40 -13.89 28.00
CA GLU A 637 25.25 -13.55 29.44
C GLU A 637 24.70 -14.74 30.27
N ARG A 638 24.99 -15.98 29.87
CA ARG A 638 24.58 -17.18 30.62
C ARG A 638 25.54 -17.57 31.76
N GLU A 639 26.78 -17.07 31.77
CA GLU A 639 27.77 -17.40 32.81
C GLU A 639 27.74 -16.46 34.02
N GLU A 640 27.36 -15.19 33.87
CA GLU A 640 27.18 -14.26 35.01
C GLU A 640 25.90 -14.51 35.80
N PHE A 641 24.84 -14.98 35.14
CA PHE A 641 23.58 -15.30 35.83
C PHE A 641 23.67 -16.63 36.60
N ALA A 642 24.44 -17.61 36.08
CA ALA A 642 24.67 -18.89 36.75
C ALA A 642 25.57 -18.76 38.00
N SER A 643 26.58 -17.89 37.98
CA SER A 643 27.46 -17.66 39.14
C SER A 643 26.74 -16.92 40.28
N THR A 644 25.83 -16.02 39.93
CA THR A 644 25.02 -15.26 40.90
C THR A 644 23.95 -16.14 41.56
N LEU A 645 23.34 -17.08 40.83
CA LEU A 645 22.39 -18.06 41.38
C LEU A 645 23.07 -19.11 42.28
N ALA A 646 24.27 -19.58 41.91
CA ALA A 646 25.03 -20.53 42.75
C ALA A 646 25.45 -19.91 44.10
N SER A 647 25.84 -18.62 44.10
CA SER A 647 26.19 -17.87 45.32
C SER A 647 25.00 -17.69 46.28
N VAL A 648 23.81 -17.49 45.73
CA VAL A 648 22.57 -17.33 46.52
C VAL A 648 22.10 -18.67 47.10
N GLU A 649 22.24 -19.78 46.37
CA GLU A 649 21.91 -21.12 46.88
C GLU A 649 22.88 -21.59 47.98
N GLU A 650 24.16 -21.24 47.89
CA GLU A 650 25.17 -21.58 48.89
C GLU A 650 24.96 -20.80 50.20
N GLN A 651 24.60 -19.51 50.12
CA GLN A 651 24.23 -18.71 51.28
C GLN A 651 22.93 -19.19 51.95
N GLN A 652 21.95 -19.66 51.18
CA GLN A 652 20.71 -20.23 51.71
C GLN A 652 20.90 -21.63 52.33
N ARG A 653 21.81 -22.46 51.81
CA ARG A 653 22.21 -23.74 52.42
C ARG A 653 22.97 -23.53 53.74
N ALA A 654 23.88 -22.55 53.80
CA ALA A 654 24.60 -22.20 55.02
C ALA A 654 23.65 -21.68 56.13
N HIS A 655 22.61 -20.93 55.76
CA HIS A 655 21.59 -20.45 56.70
C HIS A 655 20.68 -21.58 57.22
N ARG A 656 20.31 -22.55 56.37
CA ARG A 656 19.52 -23.73 56.76
C ARG A 656 20.30 -24.70 57.66
N ASN A 657 21.60 -24.87 57.45
CA ASN A 657 22.45 -25.72 58.30
C ASN A 657 22.76 -25.10 59.67
N ARG A 658 22.82 -23.76 59.79
CA ARG A 658 22.93 -23.09 61.10
C ARG A 658 21.68 -23.23 61.97
N LYS A 659 20.48 -23.32 61.38
CA LYS A 659 19.21 -23.56 62.10
C LYS A 659 18.97 -25.00 62.53
N ARG A 660 19.78 -25.97 62.08
CA ARG A 660 19.67 -27.40 62.44
C ARG A 660 20.69 -27.87 63.50
N LYS A 661 21.61 -26.99 63.93
CA LYS A 661 22.64 -27.28 64.95
C LYS A 661 22.54 -26.37 66.19
N SER A 662 21.51 -25.55 66.30
CA SER A 662 21.04 -24.92 67.55
C SER A 662 19.76 -25.61 67.98
#